data_AF-J4I9U8-F1
#
_entry.id   AF-J4I9U8-F1
#
_cell.length_a   1.000
_cell.length_b   1.000
_cell.length_c   1.000
_cell.angle_alpha   90.00
_cell.angle_beta   90.00
_cell.angle_gamma   90.00
#
_symmetry.space_group_name_H-M   'P 1'
#
loop_
_entity.id
_entity.type
_entity.pdbx_description
1 polymer ?
#
loop_
_entity_poly.entity_id
_entity_poly.type
_entity_poly.pdbx_seq_one_letter_code
_entity_poly.pdbx_strand_id
1 'polypeptide(L)'
;MTAVFKIVPTTQKYDWGKIGLSSKVAQYAVAAKVPGFTLDEGGTDKLLLGGQLQLWMGTHTSGPSRLLGSDVALSEHLALHPELIGEKVVEKFREAGAGQGNLPFLFKVLAIEKALSIQTHPDKKTAEQLHKERPDVYKDANHKPEMALALTPFTAMCGFLPLSQIAIFLITTPEFAALIPPTIASSFVSISSSNISGPAEKAALKDLFAAVMTAEESAFKTQLQKLVQRYEAREVQNAEDGVRDLVLRLHSQFPGDIGVFCAFMLNYVQMGPGDAIFLAAGEPHAYVTGDIIECMATSDNVIRAGLTPKLRDIPNLVSGLTYGAGDARRHMVQPVGWASTAYTKLYDPPIPEFSVLQVLVPPAESEAHPAVDGPSIAIVTGGTGALEWEAGGRLNVAKGDVVFVGAGTALKVVNSGDAELAMYRAFVEAQNRDLCTEVGITVSYWPGLRCAVAPFSLLGVLNPINPGVMWHWKKRSFDFYEQYGTDTVSVVPILSGKPAFYTANLEVIHQVLGGGINSSWVKPRLSAFNEWGTNVLTAEGDIWLRHRRVIQPAFNNSMYALVWEQTVLMYEAMMQGEKWCDQKIVEIPVLQEYTSKLAFLIIAICGFGMKTSWTEEKREKGGELTIAEALRLVTTRSPFSHFPKWVSKLPIKSLRTLQTAHRMLDGYMKAQINERVAIIQKQMNLDEEGDRDVFSLMVRANERNVHSAHDQKSTLTDDELIANVFLLLFAGYETTAHSLAATFALLAAHPEAQEDVHRQIMDVVGCDRDPRVGDYHELDKVLNVFYEASRMFPASFASTRVAAEDVELKVPAAFDSGEHATIVAPKGTSIVIDAVALQYSPRYYSDPTQFNPSRWEGDNKVELVAGFSYGPRNCLGRRFATTEAVAFLTMWLRDWKVEPLLEKGETIEDWRLKVLDARFFLVLAIKDVPIRLTRRTLV
;
A
#
# COMPACT_ATOMS: atom_id res chain seq x y z
N MET A 1 22.10 26.30 33.41
CA MET A 1 22.57 26.63 32.04
C MET A 1 21.35 26.79 31.16
N THR A 2 21.33 27.76 30.24
CA THR A 2 20.14 28.06 29.43
C THR A 2 20.01 27.03 28.31
N ALA A 3 18.92 26.26 28.29
CA ALA A 3 18.65 25.28 27.24
C ALA A 3 18.25 25.92 25.90
N VAL A 4 17.95 27.22 25.90
CA VAL A 4 17.55 27.99 24.72
C VAL A 4 18.41 29.26 24.64
N PHE A 5 19.08 29.50 23.52
CA PHE A 5 19.95 30.67 23.33
C PHE A 5 20.14 31.02 21.85
N LYS A 6 20.49 32.28 21.58
CA LYS A 6 20.79 32.74 20.20
C LYS A 6 22.17 32.29 19.77
N ILE A 7 22.27 31.90 18.50
CA ILE A 7 23.53 31.61 17.81
C ILE A 7 23.70 32.55 16.63
N VAL A 8 24.96 32.81 16.30
CA VAL A 8 25.36 33.59 15.13
C VAL A 8 25.63 32.61 13.99
N PRO A 9 24.84 32.64 12.90
CA PRO A 9 25.09 31.82 11.73
C PRO A 9 26.31 32.32 10.93
N THR A 10 26.88 31.47 10.10
CA THR A 10 27.96 31.85 9.17
C THR A 10 27.41 32.12 7.77
N THR A 11 27.79 33.24 7.16
CA THR A 11 27.44 33.57 5.77
C THR A 11 28.50 33.09 4.79
N GLN A 12 28.11 32.38 3.72
CA GLN A 12 29.02 31.91 2.67
C GLN A 12 28.82 32.63 1.35
N LYS A 13 29.93 32.97 0.65
CA LYS A 13 29.91 33.67 -0.64
C LYS A 13 30.31 32.73 -1.79
N TYR A 14 29.31 32.21 -2.49
CA TYR A 14 29.41 31.61 -3.83
C TYR A 14 29.50 32.60 -5.01
N ASP A 15 29.18 32.18 -6.24
CA ASP A 15 28.96 33.04 -7.41
C ASP A 15 27.52 32.98 -7.99
N TRP A 16 26.79 31.88 -7.77
CA TRP A 16 25.38 31.59 -8.15
C TRP A 16 24.23 32.28 -7.39
N GLY A 17 24.46 33.08 -6.37
CA GLY A 17 23.39 33.51 -5.45
C GLY A 17 22.91 34.93 -5.71
N LYS A 18 21.73 35.25 -5.18
CA LYS A 18 21.08 36.55 -5.37
C LYS A 18 21.90 37.71 -4.81
N ILE A 19 21.75 38.88 -5.44
CA ILE A 19 22.54 40.09 -5.16
C ILE A 19 21.76 41.04 -4.22
N GLY A 20 22.44 41.56 -3.20
CA GLY A 20 21.88 42.55 -2.28
C GLY A 20 20.61 42.08 -1.56
N LEU A 21 19.68 43.00 -1.31
CA LEU A 21 18.44 42.72 -0.58
C LEU A 21 17.42 41.86 -1.35
N SER A 22 17.68 41.51 -2.61
CA SER A 22 16.89 40.48 -3.30
C SER A 22 17.12 39.08 -2.71
N SER A 23 18.24 38.89 -1.98
CA SER A 23 18.56 37.66 -1.25
C SER A 23 17.87 37.62 0.11
N LYS A 24 17.09 36.57 0.38
CA LYS A 24 16.55 36.31 1.74
C LYS A 24 17.65 36.18 2.78
N VAL A 25 18.81 35.61 2.41
CA VAL A 25 19.93 35.53 3.32
C VAL A 25 20.50 36.90 3.67
N ALA A 26 20.64 37.81 2.71
CA ALA A 26 21.06 39.19 2.99
C ALA A 26 20.06 39.87 3.92
N GLN A 27 18.75 39.72 3.66
CA GLN A 27 17.71 40.27 4.52
C GLN A 27 17.81 39.75 5.96
N TYR A 28 18.06 38.45 6.15
CA TYR A 28 18.20 37.85 7.48
C TYR A 28 19.50 38.29 8.17
N ALA A 29 20.62 38.31 7.45
CA ALA A 29 21.91 38.72 7.98
C ALA A 29 21.92 40.19 8.43
N VAL A 30 21.30 41.08 7.64
CA VAL A 30 21.12 42.50 8.01
C VAL A 30 20.21 42.64 9.22
N ALA A 31 19.06 41.96 9.22
CA ALA A 31 18.08 42.08 10.30
C ALA A 31 18.64 41.58 11.65
N ALA A 32 19.37 40.46 11.63
CA ALA A 32 20.02 39.89 12.80
C ALA A 32 21.35 40.56 13.18
N LYS A 33 21.84 41.52 12.37
CA LYS A 33 23.15 42.17 12.53
C LYS A 33 24.29 41.15 12.69
N VAL A 34 24.33 40.16 11.79
CA VAL A 34 25.36 39.11 11.82
C VAL A 34 26.76 39.74 11.84
N PRO A 35 27.59 39.46 12.86
CA PRO A 35 28.95 40.00 12.96
C PRO A 35 29.77 39.73 11.70
N GLY A 36 30.47 40.76 11.22
CA GLY A 36 31.31 40.67 10.02
C GLY A 36 30.54 40.70 8.69
N PHE A 37 29.21 40.78 8.71
CA PHE A 37 28.41 40.97 7.50
C PHE A 37 28.24 42.45 7.17
N THR A 38 28.62 42.85 5.96
CA THR A 38 28.33 44.16 5.38
C THR A 38 27.62 44.01 4.04
N LEU A 39 26.57 44.81 3.85
CA LEU A 39 25.84 44.87 2.59
C LEU A 39 26.57 45.83 1.64
N ASP A 40 27.04 45.33 0.50
CA ASP A 40 27.63 46.16 -0.55
C ASP A 40 26.55 46.52 -1.58
N GLU A 41 26.11 47.78 -1.59
CA GLU A 41 25.05 48.28 -2.47
C GLU A 41 25.58 49.05 -3.70
N GLY A 42 26.91 49.19 -3.91
CA GLY A 42 27.44 50.30 -4.75
C GLY A 42 28.70 50.13 -5.62
N GLY A 43 29.19 48.92 -5.93
CA GLY A 43 30.41 48.76 -6.75
C GLY A 43 30.18 48.61 -8.27
N THR A 44 30.76 49.46 -9.11
CA THR A 44 30.80 49.33 -10.60
C THR A 44 31.73 48.22 -11.12
N ASP A 45 32.40 47.49 -10.24
CA ASP A 45 33.32 46.41 -10.59
C ASP A 45 32.65 45.05 -10.42
N LYS A 46 32.46 44.31 -11.52
CA LYS A 46 31.77 43.00 -11.54
C LYS A 46 32.44 41.95 -10.65
N LEU A 47 33.70 42.15 -10.26
CA LEU A 47 34.42 41.28 -9.31
C LEU A 47 34.14 41.59 -7.83
N LEU A 48 33.64 42.79 -7.51
CA LEU A 48 33.29 43.23 -6.14
C LEU A 48 31.78 43.19 -5.88
N LEU A 49 30.96 43.12 -6.94
CA LEU A 49 29.56 42.70 -6.95
C LEU A 49 29.38 41.21 -6.59
N GLY A 50 30.16 40.69 -5.63
CA GLY A 50 30.19 39.29 -5.23
C GLY A 50 28.85 38.87 -4.65
N GLY A 51 27.88 38.60 -5.53
CA GLY A 51 26.60 38.06 -5.18
C GLY A 51 26.87 36.75 -4.50
N GLN A 52 26.42 36.61 -3.25
CA GLN A 52 26.02 35.34 -2.63
C GLN A 52 25.94 35.39 -1.13
N LEU A 53 24.90 34.74 -0.59
CA LEU A 53 24.90 34.33 0.81
C LEU A 53 24.12 33.03 0.96
N GLN A 54 24.80 31.92 1.28
CA GLN A 54 24.16 30.86 2.08
C GLN A 54 24.27 31.26 3.55
N LEU A 55 23.24 30.95 4.34
CA LEU A 55 23.28 31.10 5.80
C LEU A 55 23.46 29.72 6.41
N TRP A 56 24.61 29.43 7.01
CA TRP A 56 24.90 28.14 7.63
C TRP A 56 24.62 28.19 9.13
N MET A 57 23.79 27.26 9.58
CA MET A 57 23.34 27.14 10.97
C MET A 57 23.62 25.72 11.46
N GLY A 58 24.54 25.59 12.41
CA GLY A 58 24.97 24.29 12.94
C GLY A 58 26.44 24.25 13.28
N THR A 59 27.00 23.04 13.24
CA THR A 59 28.32 22.72 13.79
C THR A 59 29.33 22.31 12.72
N HIS A 60 29.00 22.51 11.44
CA HIS A 60 29.88 22.12 10.34
C HIS A 60 31.17 22.95 10.36
N THR A 61 32.33 22.30 10.22
CA THR A 61 33.66 22.93 10.34
C THR A 61 33.93 24.01 9.29
N SER A 62 33.46 23.81 8.04
CA SER A 62 33.54 24.80 6.95
C SER A 62 32.69 26.07 7.17
N GLY A 63 31.75 26.06 8.12
CA GLY A 63 30.87 27.21 8.40
C GLY A 63 30.21 27.11 9.77
N PRO A 64 30.99 27.19 10.87
CA PRO A 64 30.48 26.94 12.21
C PRO A 64 29.61 28.09 12.69
N SER A 65 28.51 27.78 13.37
CA SER A 65 27.80 28.81 14.15
C SER A 65 28.51 29.10 15.46
N ARG A 66 28.35 30.31 15.99
CA ARG A 66 28.97 30.75 17.26
C ARG A 66 27.91 31.18 18.27
N LEU A 67 28.24 31.18 19.56
CA LEU A 67 27.34 31.73 20.57
C LEU A 67 27.23 33.26 20.42
N LEU A 68 26.03 33.82 20.56
CA LEU A 68 25.86 35.27 20.46
C LEU A 68 26.68 35.99 21.55
N GLY A 69 27.50 36.96 21.14
CA GLY A 69 28.35 37.74 22.06
C GLY A 69 29.65 37.05 22.47
N SER A 70 30.01 35.92 21.85
CA SER A 70 31.24 35.17 22.12
C SER A 70 31.84 34.61 20.84
N ASP A 71 33.15 34.38 20.83
CA ASP A 71 33.83 33.68 19.73
C ASP A 71 33.78 32.15 19.84
N VAL A 72 33.08 31.58 20.83
CA VAL A 72 33.00 30.13 21.05
C VAL A 72 32.11 29.49 19.98
N ALA A 73 32.62 28.45 19.33
CA ALA A 73 31.85 27.70 18.33
C ALA A 73 30.73 26.88 19.01
N LEU A 74 29.61 26.71 18.31
CA LEU A 74 28.50 25.91 18.82
C LEU A 74 28.94 24.47 19.11
N SER A 75 29.78 23.88 18.25
CA SER A 75 30.32 22.53 18.47
C SER A 75 31.13 22.41 19.75
N GLU A 76 31.99 23.40 20.04
CA GLU A 76 32.78 23.43 21.27
C GLU A 76 31.89 23.53 22.52
N HIS A 77 30.84 24.34 22.45
CA HIS A 77 29.87 24.45 23.53
C HIS A 77 29.10 23.14 23.73
N LEU A 78 28.62 22.50 22.66
CA LEU A 78 27.89 21.25 22.73
C LEU A 78 28.78 20.06 23.15
N ALA A 79 30.07 20.09 22.84
CA ALA A 79 31.02 19.08 23.32
C ALA A 79 31.19 19.12 24.85
N LEU A 80 31.10 20.32 25.45
CA LEU A 80 31.11 20.49 26.91
C LEU A 80 29.76 20.20 27.56
N HIS A 81 28.68 20.23 26.77
CA HIS A 81 27.29 20.09 27.21
C HIS A 81 26.51 19.06 26.37
N PRO A 82 26.93 17.79 26.36
CA PRO A 82 26.29 16.75 25.55
C PRO A 82 24.81 16.52 25.90
N GLU A 83 24.37 16.89 27.11
CA GLU A 83 22.96 16.88 27.51
C GLU A 83 22.07 17.76 26.61
N LEU A 84 22.64 18.79 25.97
CA LEU A 84 21.92 19.65 25.02
C LEU A 84 21.66 18.97 23.68
N ILE A 85 22.47 17.97 23.30
CA ILE A 85 22.24 17.09 22.15
C ILE A 85 21.31 15.94 22.55
N GLY A 86 21.42 15.45 23.78
CA GLY A 86 20.61 14.33 24.27
C GLY A 86 21.27 12.98 24.01
N GLU A 87 21.20 12.11 25.02
CA GLU A 87 21.95 10.86 25.10
C GLU A 87 21.70 9.92 23.91
N LYS A 88 20.43 9.76 23.51
CA LYS A 88 20.07 8.87 22.39
C LYS A 88 20.62 9.36 21.06
N VAL A 89 20.64 10.66 20.83
CA VAL A 89 21.19 11.27 19.60
C VAL A 89 22.71 11.10 19.58
N VAL A 90 23.38 11.31 20.71
CA VAL A 90 24.82 11.05 20.86
C VAL A 90 25.14 9.58 20.59
N GLU A 91 24.31 8.64 21.05
CA GLU A 91 24.49 7.21 20.79
C GLU A 91 24.29 6.87 19.31
N LYS A 92 23.17 7.28 18.70
CA LYS A 92 22.84 6.97 17.31
C LYS A 92 23.82 7.57 16.31
N PHE A 93 24.25 8.82 16.52
CA PHE A 93 25.10 9.57 15.59
C PHE A 93 26.54 9.71 16.08
N ARG A 94 27.01 8.74 16.89
CA ARG A 94 28.37 8.73 17.43
C ARG A 94 29.43 8.85 16.34
N GLU A 95 29.27 8.13 15.23
CA GLU A 95 30.21 8.15 14.10
C GLU A 95 30.18 9.46 13.32
N ALA A 96 29.05 10.18 13.33
CA ALA A 96 28.92 11.50 12.72
C ALA A 96 29.45 12.65 13.61
N GLY A 97 29.98 12.30 14.79
CA GLY A 97 30.62 13.26 15.67
C GLY A 97 29.74 13.84 16.77
N ALA A 98 28.55 13.26 17.03
CA ALA A 98 27.61 13.80 18.02
C ALA A 98 28.18 13.85 19.44
N GLY A 99 29.03 12.88 19.81
CA GLY A 99 29.76 12.89 21.08
C GLY A 99 30.85 13.98 21.17
N GLN A 100 31.23 14.59 20.05
CA GLN A 100 32.19 15.70 19.96
C GLN A 100 31.50 17.04 19.73
N GLY A 101 30.17 17.12 19.98
CA GLY A 101 29.40 18.34 19.84
C GLY A 101 28.89 18.62 18.42
N ASN A 102 29.01 17.69 17.47
CA ASN A 102 28.49 17.89 16.11
C ASN A 102 27.00 17.51 16.02
N LEU A 103 26.21 18.36 15.38
CA LEU A 103 24.85 18.01 14.98
C LEU A 103 24.88 17.07 13.76
N PRO A 104 23.99 16.07 13.70
CA PRO A 104 23.91 15.14 12.58
C PRO A 104 23.35 15.77 11.30
N PHE A 105 22.82 17.00 11.41
CA PHE A 105 22.32 17.78 10.30
C PHE A 105 22.99 19.15 10.21
N LEU A 106 22.99 19.71 9.00
CA LEU A 106 23.33 21.09 8.71
C LEU A 106 22.11 21.80 8.16
N PHE A 107 21.74 22.92 8.79
CA PHE A 107 20.58 23.71 8.43
C PHE A 107 21.00 24.98 7.72
N LYS A 108 20.32 25.34 6.63
CA LYS A 108 20.70 26.48 5.81
C LYS A 108 19.53 27.27 5.25
N VAL A 109 19.82 28.50 4.88
CA VAL A 109 19.04 29.27 3.92
C VAL A 109 19.88 29.47 2.67
N LEU A 110 19.31 29.18 1.50
CA LEU A 110 19.92 29.44 0.19
C LEU A 110 19.10 30.50 -0.55
N ALA A 111 19.79 31.40 -1.24
CA ALA A 111 19.18 32.40 -2.12
C ALA A 111 19.77 32.31 -3.53
N ILE A 112 19.04 31.67 -4.44
CA ILE A 112 19.56 31.10 -5.69
C ILE A 112 19.13 31.96 -6.88
N GLU A 113 20.12 32.40 -7.68
CA GLU A 113 19.93 33.20 -8.89
C GLU A 113 20.38 32.45 -10.14
N LYS A 114 21.60 31.88 -10.11
CA LYS A 114 22.11 30.94 -11.11
C LYS A 114 21.88 29.51 -10.66
N ALA A 115 21.65 28.63 -11.63
CA ALA A 115 21.51 27.22 -11.35
C ALA A 115 22.78 26.66 -10.69
N LEU A 116 22.58 25.76 -9.74
CA LEU A 116 23.63 24.98 -9.12
C LEU A 116 24.05 23.85 -10.07
N SER A 117 25.17 23.21 -9.76
CA SER A 117 25.65 22.06 -10.53
C SER A 117 24.61 20.95 -10.55
N ILE A 118 24.43 20.30 -11.71
CA ILE A 118 23.81 18.96 -11.74
C ILE A 118 24.68 18.07 -10.88
N GLN A 119 24.09 17.53 -9.82
CA GLN A 119 24.83 16.82 -8.80
C GLN A 119 24.05 15.63 -8.26
N THR A 120 24.78 14.73 -7.61
CA THR A 120 24.24 13.69 -6.74
C THR A 120 25.14 13.53 -5.53
N HIS A 121 24.62 12.85 -4.51
CA HIS A 121 25.34 12.56 -3.29
C HIS A 121 25.53 11.06 -3.13
N PRO A 122 26.74 10.60 -2.75
CA PRO A 122 26.97 9.18 -2.52
C PRO A 122 26.16 8.69 -1.31
N ASP A 123 25.78 7.41 -1.35
CA ASP A 123 25.30 6.72 -0.16
C ASP A 123 26.44 6.57 0.87
N LYS A 124 26.11 6.10 2.07
CA LYS A 124 27.08 6.02 3.17
C LYS A 124 28.28 5.15 2.83
N LYS A 125 28.03 3.99 2.21
CA LYS A 125 29.06 3.01 1.84
C LYS A 125 29.97 3.56 0.74
N THR A 126 29.37 4.18 -0.28
CA THR A 126 30.11 4.82 -1.37
C THR A 126 30.90 6.03 -0.86
N ALA A 127 30.36 6.82 0.07
CA ALA A 127 31.07 7.96 0.67
C ALA A 127 32.32 7.51 1.43
N GLU A 128 32.22 6.45 2.25
CA GLU A 128 33.36 5.85 2.95
C GLU A 128 34.45 5.39 1.98
N GLN A 129 34.05 4.71 0.91
CA GLN A 129 34.98 4.25 -0.12
C GLN A 129 35.66 5.44 -0.81
N LEU A 130 34.88 6.39 -1.31
CA LEU A 130 35.38 7.54 -2.08
C LEU A 130 36.26 8.46 -1.22
N HIS A 131 35.92 8.68 0.04
CA HIS A 131 36.75 9.44 0.98
C HIS A 131 38.09 8.76 1.23
N LYS A 132 38.10 7.43 1.35
CA LYS A 132 39.33 6.66 1.54
C LYS A 132 40.23 6.70 0.30
N GLU A 133 39.64 6.64 -0.89
CA GLU A 133 40.38 6.64 -2.17
C GLU A 133 40.85 8.03 -2.60
N ARG A 134 40.01 9.06 -2.39
CA ARG A 134 40.22 10.44 -2.87
C ARG A 134 39.79 11.47 -1.81
N PRO A 135 40.47 11.55 -0.65
CA PRO A 135 40.12 12.47 0.44
C PRO A 135 40.30 13.96 0.05
N ASP A 136 41.06 14.24 -1.01
CA ASP A 136 41.21 15.55 -1.61
C ASP A 136 39.92 16.04 -2.30
N VAL A 137 39.10 15.12 -2.81
CA VAL A 137 37.83 15.40 -3.50
C VAL A 137 36.64 15.19 -2.58
N TYR A 138 36.57 14.04 -1.93
CA TYR A 138 35.48 13.64 -1.04
C TYR A 138 35.93 13.89 0.40
N LYS A 139 35.34 14.88 1.07
CA LYS A 139 35.92 15.49 2.28
C LYS A 139 35.63 14.72 3.56
N ASP A 140 34.63 13.86 3.54
CA ASP A 140 34.17 13.10 4.69
C ASP A 140 33.63 11.74 4.25
N ALA A 141 33.49 10.83 5.20
CA ALA A 141 32.95 9.49 4.98
C ALA A 141 31.42 9.43 5.17
N ASN A 142 30.70 10.55 4.98
CA ASN A 142 29.27 10.61 5.25
C ASN A 142 28.45 10.76 3.97
N HIS A 143 27.23 10.22 4.01
CA HIS A 143 26.24 10.49 2.97
C HIS A 143 25.66 11.90 3.13
N LYS A 144 24.91 12.35 2.12
CA LYS A 144 24.32 13.69 2.11
C LYS A 144 22.91 13.70 1.53
N PRO A 145 21.93 13.01 2.15
CA PRO A 145 20.54 13.26 1.83
C PRO A 145 20.15 14.70 2.23
N GLU A 146 19.35 15.36 1.40
CA GLU A 146 18.97 16.77 1.59
C GLU A 146 17.49 17.03 1.27
N MET A 147 16.93 18.04 1.92
CA MET A 147 15.56 18.52 1.69
C MET A 147 15.59 20.03 1.44
N ALA A 148 14.93 20.45 0.37
CA ALA A 148 14.73 21.86 0.03
C ALA A 148 13.26 22.25 0.23
N LEU A 149 13.00 23.26 1.04
CA LEU A 149 11.67 23.81 1.34
C LEU A 149 11.61 25.26 0.86
N ALA A 150 10.69 25.55 -0.04
CA ALA A 150 10.56 26.85 -0.70
C ALA A 150 10.12 27.97 0.26
N LEU A 151 10.91 29.04 0.33
CA LEU A 151 10.56 30.31 1.00
C LEU A 151 9.92 31.33 0.03
N THR A 152 10.25 31.22 -1.25
CA THR A 152 9.72 32.00 -2.37
C THR A 152 9.37 31.02 -3.50
N PRO A 153 8.74 31.47 -4.60
CA PRO A 153 8.70 30.67 -5.82
C PRO A 153 10.11 30.12 -6.13
N PHE A 154 10.17 28.80 -6.31
CA PHE A 154 11.40 28.04 -6.43
C PHE A 154 11.30 27.06 -7.59
N THR A 155 12.39 26.85 -8.30
CA THR A 155 12.46 25.86 -9.37
C THR A 155 13.71 25.02 -9.25
N ALA A 156 13.58 23.74 -9.59
CA ALA A 156 14.65 22.76 -9.51
C ALA A 156 14.53 21.71 -10.61
N MET A 157 15.66 21.10 -10.96
CA MET A 157 15.70 19.80 -11.63
C MET A 157 15.90 18.71 -10.57
N CYS A 158 15.10 17.64 -10.58
CA CYS A 158 15.23 16.55 -9.60
C CYS A 158 14.72 15.19 -10.13
N GLY A 159 15.54 14.14 -10.00
CA GLY A 159 15.21 12.79 -10.41
C GLY A 159 15.02 12.64 -11.91
N PHE A 160 15.06 11.41 -12.42
CA PHE A 160 14.82 11.16 -13.84
C PHE A 160 13.33 11.25 -14.18
N LEU A 161 13.01 11.85 -15.33
CA LEU A 161 11.68 11.85 -15.93
C LEU A 161 11.18 10.42 -16.19
N PRO A 162 9.86 10.21 -16.33
CA PRO A 162 9.33 8.95 -16.87
C PRO A 162 9.99 8.61 -18.22
N LEU A 163 10.36 7.34 -18.42
CA LEU A 163 11.06 6.88 -19.63
C LEU A 163 10.34 7.27 -20.91
N SER A 164 9.01 7.23 -20.91
CA SER A 164 8.17 7.65 -22.04
C SER A 164 8.36 9.12 -22.41
N GLN A 165 8.55 10.01 -21.43
CA GLN A 165 8.80 11.43 -21.67
C GLN A 165 10.22 11.65 -22.21
N ILE A 166 11.22 10.95 -21.65
CA ILE A 166 12.59 10.99 -22.17
C ILE A 166 12.63 10.48 -23.62
N ALA A 167 11.87 9.42 -23.93
CA ALA A 167 11.76 8.90 -25.28
C ALA A 167 11.08 9.90 -26.24
N ILE A 168 10.07 10.64 -25.78
CA ILE A 168 9.47 11.73 -26.57
C ILE A 168 10.52 12.81 -26.86
N PHE A 169 11.31 13.25 -25.89
CA PHE A 169 12.41 14.20 -26.14
C PHE A 169 13.45 13.63 -27.09
N LEU A 170 13.80 12.35 -26.94
CA LEU A 170 14.73 11.67 -27.84
C LEU A 170 14.24 11.62 -29.30
N ILE A 171 12.92 11.54 -29.51
CA ILE A 171 12.30 11.55 -30.85
C ILE A 171 12.15 12.97 -31.40
N THR A 172 11.80 13.93 -30.54
CA THR A 172 11.37 15.28 -30.95
C THR A 172 12.50 16.31 -30.96
N THR A 173 13.64 16.02 -30.32
CA THR A 173 14.78 16.93 -30.19
C THR A 173 16.02 16.33 -30.88
N PRO A 174 16.26 16.62 -32.18
CA PRO A 174 17.37 16.05 -32.95
C PRO A 174 18.75 16.32 -32.35
N GLU A 175 18.95 17.48 -31.72
CA GLU A 175 20.21 17.88 -31.10
C GLU A 175 20.54 17.04 -29.86
N PHE A 176 19.52 16.64 -29.09
CA PHE A 176 19.65 15.74 -27.97
C PHE A 176 19.94 14.32 -28.44
N ALA A 177 19.18 13.83 -29.43
CA ALA A 177 19.38 12.51 -30.03
C ALA A 177 20.77 12.34 -30.67
N ALA A 178 21.33 13.40 -31.24
CA ALA A 178 22.65 13.39 -31.88
C ALA A 178 23.82 13.11 -30.91
N LEU A 179 23.61 13.22 -29.59
CA LEU A 179 24.61 12.87 -28.59
C LEU A 179 24.65 11.38 -28.25
N ILE A 180 23.63 10.62 -28.68
CA ILE A 180 23.40 9.26 -28.23
C ILE A 180 23.63 8.30 -29.41
N PRO A 181 24.41 7.21 -29.23
CA PRO A 181 24.57 6.19 -30.25
C PRO A 181 23.21 5.63 -30.72
N PRO A 182 22.98 5.45 -32.03
CA PRO A 182 21.68 4.99 -32.55
C PRO A 182 21.18 3.67 -31.95
N THR A 183 22.11 2.78 -31.59
CA THR A 183 21.80 1.49 -30.93
C THR A 183 21.23 1.70 -29.54
N ILE A 184 21.80 2.61 -28.74
CA ILE A 184 21.32 2.95 -27.40
C ILE A 184 19.97 3.66 -27.50
N ALA A 185 19.85 4.63 -28.41
CA ALA A 185 18.60 5.37 -28.61
C ALA A 185 17.43 4.45 -29.00
N SER A 186 17.65 3.56 -29.98
CA SER A 186 16.61 2.61 -30.43
C SER A 186 16.23 1.61 -29.34
N SER A 187 17.22 1.12 -28.58
CA SER A 187 16.98 0.24 -27.43
C SER A 187 16.15 0.93 -26.36
N PHE A 188 16.49 2.17 -26.02
CA PHE A 188 15.76 2.96 -25.02
C PHE A 188 14.30 3.22 -25.44
N VAL A 189 14.05 3.63 -26.69
CA VAL A 189 12.69 3.85 -27.19
C VAL A 189 11.86 2.56 -27.14
N SER A 190 12.45 1.43 -27.54
CA SER A 190 11.80 0.11 -27.48
C SER A 190 11.40 -0.25 -26.04
N ILE A 191 12.32 -0.09 -25.08
CA ILE A 191 12.08 -0.40 -23.68
C ILE A 191 11.05 0.55 -23.07
N SER A 192 11.13 1.85 -23.37
CA SER A 192 10.20 2.88 -22.85
C SER A 192 8.74 2.67 -23.30
N SER A 193 8.53 1.90 -24.37
CA SER A 193 7.20 1.57 -24.91
C SER A 193 6.66 0.23 -24.39
N SER A 194 7.44 -0.49 -23.59
CA SER A 194 7.08 -1.81 -23.05
C SER A 194 6.50 -1.70 -21.64
N ASN A 195 5.51 -2.54 -21.30
CA ASN A 195 4.95 -2.62 -19.93
C ASN A 195 5.88 -3.39 -18.96
N ILE A 196 7.19 -3.37 -19.19
CA ILE A 196 8.19 -4.14 -18.42
C ILE A 196 8.85 -3.21 -17.40
N SER A 197 8.35 -3.18 -16.17
CA SER A 197 9.01 -2.48 -15.07
C SER A 197 10.17 -3.31 -14.51
N GLY A 198 11.38 -2.75 -14.32
CA GLY A 198 12.45 -3.47 -13.60
C GLY A 198 13.91 -3.17 -14.01
N PRO A 199 14.85 -4.13 -13.82
CA PRO A 199 16.29 -3.91 -14.04
C PRO A 199 16.67 -3.46 -15.47
N ALA A 200 15.90 -3.87 -16.47
CA ALA A 200 16.15 -3.53 -17.87
C ALA A 200 15.94 -2.03 -18.16
N GLU A 201 14.93 -1.41 -17.55
CA GLU A 201 14.67 0.04 -17.68
C GLU A 201 15.80 0.86 -17.05
N LYS A 202 16.23 0.48 -15.84
CA LYS A 202 17.35 1.13 -15.15
C LYS A 202 18.64 1.03 -15.96
N ALA A 203 18.89 -0.14 -16.55
CA ALA A 203 20.05 -0.35 -17.43
C ALA A 203 19.96 0.53 -18.69
N ALA A 204 18.80 0.58 -19.35
CA ALA A 204 18.61 1.39 -20.54
C ALA A 204 18.77 2.89 -20.26
N LEU A 205 18.19 3.38 -19.16
CA LEU A 205 18.34 4.78 -18.72
C LEU A 205 19.79 5.10 -18.32
N LYS A 206 20.48 4.15 -17.67
CA LYS A 206 21.90 4.26 -17.36
C LYS A 206 22.74 4.39 -18.62
N ASP A 207 22.53 3.53 -19.61
CA ASP A 207 23.25 3.57 -20.88
C ASP A 207 22.99 4.88 -21.63
N LEU A 208 21.73 5.33 -21.65
CA LEU A 208 21.34 6.61 -22.24
C LEU A 208 22.04 7.80 -21.55
N PHE A 209 21.95 7.88 -20.22
CA PHE A 209 22.56 8.96 -19.44
C PHE A 209 24.08 8.94 -19.54
N ALA A 210 24.69 7.75 -19.51
CA ALA A 210 26.13 7.59 -19.71
C ALA A 210 26.56 8.09 -21.10
N ALA A 211 25.81 7.78 -22.15
CA ALA A 211 26.09 8.25 -23.50
C ALA A 211 26.09 9.79 -23.58
N VAL A 212 25.11 10.45 -22.96
CA VAL A 212 25.07 11.91 -22.89
C VAL A 212 26.26 12.46 -22.09
N MET A 213 26.50 11.94 -20.88
CA MET A 213 27.55 12.47 -19.99
C MET A 213 28.99 12.22 -20.48
N THR A 214 29.17 11.28 -21.42
CA THR A 214 30.46 10.96 -22.05
C THR A 214 30.59 11.46 -23.49
N ALA A 215 29.59 12.20 -23.99
CA ALA A 215 29.63 12.79 -25.32
C ALA A 215 30.85 13.70 -25.49
N GLU A 216 31.43 13.68 -26.69
CA GLU A 216 32.63 14.45 -27.01
C GLU A 216 32.35 15.96 -26.97
N GLU A 217 33.32 16.74 -26.49
CA GLU A 217 33.12 18.16 -26.19
C GLU A 217 32.75 19.00 -27.41
N SER A 218 33.40 18.77 -28.55
CA SER A 218 33.05 19.47 -29.79
C SER A 218 31.64 19.09 -30.27
N ALA A 219 31.24 17.82 -30.09
CA ALA A 219 29.91 17.34 -30.44
C ALA A 219 28.81 18.02 -29.61
N PHE A 220 28.85 17.94 -28.28
CA PHE A 220 27.76 18.51 -27.47
C PHE A 220 27.70 20.04 -27.53
N LYS A 221 28.84 20.73 -27.69
CA LYS A 221 28.85 22.20 -27.88
C LYS A 221 28.18 22.59 -29.20
N THR A 222 28.47 21.87 -30.27
CA THR A 222 27.86 22.10 -31.59
C THR A 222 26.35 21.87 -31.54
N GLN A 223 25.91 20.76 -30.93
CA GLN A 223 24.48 20.45 -30.84
C GLN A 223 23.75 21.43 -29.92
N LEU A 224 24.34 21.85 -28.81
CA LEU A 224 23.74 22.85 -27.92
C LEU A 224 23.58 24.21 -28.62
N GLN A 225 24.56 24.64 -29.42
CA GLN A 225 24.44 25.88 -30.21
C GLN A 225 23.27 25.81 -31.20
N LYS A 226 23.09 24.68 -31.89
CA LYS A 226 21.96 24.48 -32.80
C LYS A 226 20.62 24.52 -32.06
N LEU A 227 20.55 23.84 -30.91
CA LEU A 227 19.35 23.80 -30.07
C LEU A 227 18.96 25.21 -29.60
N VAL A 228 19.93 25.99 -29.12
CA VAL A 228 19.71 27.37 -28.68
C VAL A 228 19.23 28.25 -29.83
N GLN A 229 19.86 28.18 -31.00
CA GLN A 229 19.43 28.92 -32.19
C GLN A 229 17.98 28.58 -32.58
N ARG A 230 17.63 27.28 -32.55
CA ARG A 230 16.28 26.78 -32.82
C ARG A 230 15.26 27.34 -31.81
N TYR A 231 15.58 27.34 -30.53
CA TYR A 231 14.70 27.87 -29.46
C TYR A 231 14.59 29.40 -29.46
N GLU A 232 15.64 30.13 -29.84
CA GLU A 232 15.63 31.58 -30.04
C GLU A 232 14.78 31.98 -31.26
N ALA A 233 14.84 31.20 -32.34
CA ALA A 233 13.97 31.33 -33.51
C ALA A 233 12.50 30.93 -33.25
N ARG A 234 12.17 30.45 -32.04
CA ARG A 234 10.85 29.94 -31.64
C ARG A 234 10.38 28.71 -32.43
N GLU A 235 11.32 27.93 -32.96
CA GLU A 235 11.05 26.67 -33.66
C GLU A 235 11.00 25.51 -32.65
N VAL A 236 9.94 25.46 -31.84
CA VAL A 236 9.81 24.58 -30.67
C VAL A 236 8.70 23.56 -30.91
N GLN A 237 8.97 22.27 -30.65
CA GLN A 237 7.93 21.24 -30.71
C GLN A 237 7.04 21.33 -29.47
N ASN A 238 5.77 20.91 -29.56
CA ASN A 238 4.83 20.96 -28.43
C ASN A 238 5.36 20.27 -27.15
N ALA A 239 6.13 19.18 -27.30
CA ALA A 239 6.74 18.47 -26.18
C ALA A 239 7.87 19.24 -25.49
N GLU A 240 8.51 20.19 -26.19
CA GLU A 240 9.67 20.96 -25.75
C GLU A 240 9.30 22.28 -25.05
N ASP A 241 8.02 22.70 -25.11
CA ASP A 241 7.58 24.01 -24.60
C ASP A 241 7.89 24.19 -23.11
N GLY A 242 7.70 23.13 -22.32
CA GLY A 242 7.97 23.14 -20.87
C GLY A 242 9.45 23.24 -20.47
N VAL A 243 10.39 23.00 -21.39
CA VAL A 243 11.84 22.99 -21.10
C VAL A 243 12.63 24.06 -21.86
N ARG A 244 12.01 24.71 -22.85
CA ARG A 244 12.65 25.75 -23.68
C ARG A 244 13.29 26.86 -22.85
N ASP A 245 12.51 27.50 -21.99
CA ASP A 245 12.98 28.65 -21.20
C ASP A 245 14.04 28.23 -20.18
N LEU A 246 13.94 27.00 -19.66
CA LEU A 246 14.99 26.39 -18.83
C LEU A 246 16.29 26.24 -19.62
N VAL A 247 16.26 25.64 -20.81
CA VAL A 247 17.44 25.44 -21.66
C VAL A 247 18.13 26.77 -21.99
N LEU A 248 17.36 27.79 -22.39
CA LEU A 248 17.90 29.12 -22.68
C LEU A 248 18.51 29.77 -21.44
N ARG A 249 17.86 29.65 -20.27
CA ARG A 249 18.40 30.14 -18.99
C ARG A 249 19.70 29.43 -18.64
N LEU A 250 19.72 28.10 -18.64
CA LEU A 250 20.90 27.32 -18.29
C LEU A 250 22.07 27.62 -19.24
N HIS A 251 21.81 27.73 -20.55
CA HIS A 251 22.83 28.11 -21.52
C HIS A 251 23.36 29.53 -21.27
N SER A 252 22.49 30.50 -20.97
CA SER A 252 22.94 31.87 -20.67
C SER A 252 23.84 31.95 -19.43
N GLN A 253 23.63 31.06 -18.46
CA GLN A 253 24.40 30.97 -17.22
C GLN A 253 25.67 30.13 -17.38
N PHE A 254 25.62 29.08 -18.19
CA PHE A 254 26.70 28.14 -18.46
C PHE A 254 26.82 27.86 -19.98
N PRO A 255 27.40 28.81 -20.75
CA PRO A 255 27.47 28.68 -22.21
C PRO A 255 28.28 27.45 -22.63
N GLY A 256 27.66 26.58 -23.43
CA GLY A 256 28.33 25.39 -23.95
C GLY A 256 28.50 24.26 -22.93
N ASP A 257 27.76 24.23 -21.82
CA ASP A 257 27.85 23.18 -20.79
C ASP A 257 26.93 21.98 -21.10
N ILE A 258 27.45 20.76 -20.88
CA ILE A 258 26.72 19.51 -21.14
C ILE A 258 25.49 19.33 -20.25
N GLY A 259 25.50 19.93 -19.05
CA GLY A 259 24.42 19.82 -18.07
C GLY A 259 23.11 20.47 -18.53
N VAL A 260 23.14 21.29 -19.59
CA VAL A 260 21.92 21.83 -20.21
C VAL A 260 21.04 20.72 -20.78
N PHE A 261 21.64 19.65 -21.31
CA PHE A 261 20.87 18.50 -21.84
C PHE A 261 20.17 17.68 -20.75
N CYS A 262 20.51 17.86 -19.47
CA CYS A 262 19.76 17.24 -18.37
C CYS A 262 18.32 17.75 -18.28
N ALA A 263 17.98 18.90 -18.89
CA ALA A 263 16.60 19.38 -18.99
C ALA A 263 15.65 18.40 -19.71
N PHE A 264 16.19 17.51 -20.56
CA PHE A 264 15.44 16.49 -21.29
C PHE A 264 15.39 15.14 -20.56
N MET A 265 16.08 15.02 -19.43
CA MET A 265 16.23 13.75 -18.70
C MET A 265 15.73 13.84 -17.26
N LEU A 266 15.75 15.04 -16.66
CA LEU A 266 15.37 15.26 -15.27
C LEU A 266 14.03 16.00 -15.16
N ASN A 267 13.27 15.73 -14.11
CA ASN A 267 12.04 16.48 -13.89
C ASN A 267 12.37 17.94 -13.60
N TYR A 268 11.72 18.88 -14.30
CA TYR A 268 11.79 20.31 -13.98
C TYR A 268 10.54 20.72 -13.18
N VAL A 269 10.73 21.05 -11.91
CA VAL A 269 9.65 21.39 -10.98
C VAL A 269 9.58 22.88 -10.70
N GLN A 270 8.35 23.37 -10.53
CA GLN A 270 8.04 24.70 -10.01
C GLN A 270 7.29 24.54 -8.70
N MET A 271 7.75 25.24 -7.67
CA MET A 271 7.31 25.08 -6.28
C MET A 271 6.91 26.44 -5.70
N GLY A 272 5.78 26.47 -4.99
CA GLY A 272 5.33 27.61 -4.22
C GLY A 272 5.91 27.62 -2.79
N PRO A 273 5.85 28.76 -2.08
CA PRO A 273 6.27 28.82 -0.68
C PRO A 273 5.56 27.77 0.18
N GLY A 274 6.34 26.98 0.94
CA GLY A 274 5.84 25.87 1.74
C GLY A 274 5.88 24.50 1.06
N ASP A 275 6.10 24.43 -0.25
CA ASP A 275 6.38 23.15 -0.92
C ASP A 275 7.80 22.68 -0.59
N ALA A 276 8.01 21.36 -0.54
CA ALA A 276 9.32 20.77 -0.25
C ALA A 276 9.64 19.58 -1.15
N ILE A 277 10.92 19.44 -1.54
CA ILE A 277 11.50 18.25 -2.17
C ILE A 277 12.53 17.60 -1.26
N PHE A 278 12.62 16.27 -1.31
CA PHE A 278 13.66 15.47 -0.69
C PHE A 278 14.48 14.72 -1.75
N LEU A 279 15.80 14.81 -1.61
CA LEU A 279 16.80 14.24 -2.51
C LEU A 279 17.61 13.22 -1.71
N ALA A 280 17.34 11.94 -1.99
CA ALA A 280 18.09 10.84 -1.41
C ALA A 280 19.49 10.71 -2.06
N ALA A 281 20.34 9.87 -1.47
CA ALA A 281 21.59 9.48 -2.10
C ALA A 281 21.34 8.83 -3.47
N GLY A 282 22.20 9.14 -4.45
CA GLY A 282 22.08 8.62 -5.81
C GLY A 282 20.95 9.25 -6.66
N GLU A 283 20.26 10.28 -6.16
CA GLU A 283 19.27 11.03 -6.95
C GLU A 283 19.93 12.25 -7.61
N PRO A 284 19.82 12.42 -8.95
CA PRO A 284 20.39 13.56 -9.65
C PRO A 284 19.50 14.80 -9.50
N HIS A 285 20.09 15.95 -9.20
CA HIS A 285 19.33 17.20 -9.02
C HIS A 285 20.19 18.45 -9.24
N ALA A 286 19.53 19.59 -9.43
CA ALA A 286 20.11 20.92 -9.39
C ALA A 286 19.04 21.96 -9.08
N TYR A 287 19.32 22.85 -8.13
CA TYR A 287 18.44 23.99 -7.86
C TYR A 287 18.67 25.09 -8.89
N VAL A 288 17.60 25.65 -9.44
CA VAL A 288 17.69 26.57 -10.60
C VAL A 288 17.54 28.03 -10.16
N THR A 289 16.48 28.36 -9.41
CA THR A 289 16.26 29.70 -8.86
C THR A 289 15.25 29.69 -7.72
N GLY A 290 15.34 30.66 -6.80
CA GLY A 290 14.44 30.83 -5.66
C GLY A 290 15.18 30.89 -4.33
N ASP A 291 14.47 31.18 -3.25
CA ASP A 291 15.01 31.12 -1.90
C ASP A 291 14.40 29.92 -1.17
N ILE A 292 15.24 29.16 -0.48
CA ILE A 292 14.83 27.93 0.21
C ILE A 292 15.42 27.86 1.62
N ILE A 293 14.72 27.13 2.48
CA ILE A 293 15.30 26.43 3.61
C ILE A 293 15.88 25.12 3.08
N GLU A 294 17.13 24.84 3.39
CA GLU A 294 17.77 23.54 3.10
C GLU A 294 18.14 22.89 4.43
N CYS A 295 17.81 21.61 4.58
CA CYS A 295 18.34 20.79 5.66
C CYS A 295 18.95 19.53 5.06
N MET A 296 20.11 19.12 5.55
CA MET A 296 20.87 18.01 4.99
C MET A 296 21.61 17.27 6.10
N ALA A 297 21.97 16.01 5.87
CA ALA A 297 22.98 15.36 6.70
C ALA A 297 24.31 16.14 6.62
N THR A 298 25.10 16.13 7.70
CA THR A 298 26.37 16.86 7.75
C THR A 298 27.42 16.19 6.86
N SER A 299 27.60 16.70 5.63
CA SER A 299 28.59 16.23 4.65
C SER A 299 28.88 17.29 3.57
N ASP A 300 30.10 17.29 3.02
CA ASP A 300 30.53 18.11 1.89
C ASP A 300 30.66 17.31 0.57
N ASN A 301 30.30 16.03 0.57
CA ASN A 301 30.41 15.15 -0.60
C ASN A 301 29.42 15.52 -1.71
N VAL A 302 29.93 15.81 -2.90
CA VAL A 302 29.13 16.15 -4.08
C VAL A 302 29.79 15.57 -5.34
N ILE A 303 29.07 14.73 -6.07
CA ILE A 303 29.47 14.23 -7.39
C ILE A 303 28.76 15.07 -8.46
N ARG A 304 29.50 15.74 -9.34
CA ARG A 304 28.94 16.69 -10.31
C ARG A 304 28.94 16.15 -11.74
N ALA A 305 27.91 16.50 -12.49
CA ALA A 305 27.71 16.11 -13.89
C ALA A 305 27.86 17.28 -14.89
N GLY A 306 27.42 18.48 -14.51
CA GLY A 306 27.39 19.65 -15.39
C GLY A 306 26.90 20.90 -14.66
N LEU A 307 26.79 22.02 -15.38
CA LEU A 307 26.50 23.36 -14.84
C LEU A 307 27.53 23.79 -13.79
N THR A 308 28.81 23.50 -14.05
CA THR A 308 29.87 23.77 -13.08
C THR A 308 31.25 23.85 -13.74
N PRO A 309 32.12 24.79 -13.30
CA PRO A 309 33.54 24.78 -13.66
C PRO A 309 34.37 23.79 -12.82
N LYS A 310 33.81 23.25 -11.73
CA LYS A 310 34.46 22.30 -10.82
C LYS A 310 34.55 20.89 -11.45
N LEU A 311 35.43 20.06 -10.88
CA LEU A 311 35.63 18.66 -11.30
C LEU A 311 34.30 17.91 -11.48
N ARG A 312 34.19 17.22 -12.63
CA ARG A 312 33.10 16.30 -12.98
C ARG A 312 33.62 14.86 -12.91
N ASP A 313 33.16 14.11 -11.92
CA ASP A 313 33.55 12.72 -11.73
C ASP A 313 32.51 11.79 -12.39
N ILE A 314 32.52 11.77 -13.72
CA ILE A 314 31.52 11.07 -14.53
C ILE A 314 31.45 9.56 -14.25
N PRO A 315 32.57 8.82 -14.05
CA PRO A 315 32.50 7.41 -13.72
C PRO A 315 31.74 7.11 -12.42
N ASN A 316 32.02 7.87 -11.35
CA ASN A 316 31.34 7.71 -10.07
C ASN A 316 29.90 8.24 -10.11
N LEU A 317 29.63 9.26 -10.93
CA LEU A 317 28.27 9.72 -11.21
C LEU A 317 27.44 8.60 -11.83
N VAL A 318 27.86 8.07 -12.97
CA VAL A 318 27.10 7.05 -13.72
C VAL A 318 26.96 5.74 -12.93
N SER A 319 27.92 5.41 -12.07
CA SER A 319 27.81 4.20 -11.23
C SER A 319 26.93 4.41 -9.99
N GLY A 320 26.93 5.61 -9.40
CA GLY A 320 26.30 5.90 -8.12
C GLY A 320 24.83 6.30 -8.17
N LEU A 321 24.26 6.57 -9.37
CA LEU A 321 22.85 6.93 -9.50
C LEU A 321 21.92 5.72 -9.34
N THR A 322 20.74 5.94 -8.74
CA THR A 322 19.72 4.90 -8.52
C THR A 322 18.98 4.51 -9.79
N TYR A 323 18.95 5.42 -10.77
CA TYR A 323 18.16 5.34 -12.01
C TYR A 323 16.66 5.09 -11.76
N GLY A 324 16.14 5.57 -10.62
CA GLY A 324 14.70 5.68 -10.41
C GLY A 324 14.12 6.75 -11.34
N ALA A 325 13.33 6.32 -12.32
CA ALA A 325 12.60 7.21 -13.21
C ALA A 325 11.14 7.30 -12.79
N GLY A 326 10.55 8.48 -12.88
CA GLY A 326 9.17 8.67 -12.52
C GLY A 326 8.78 10.14 -12.42
N ASP A 327 7.54 10.37 -12.05
CA ASP A 327 6.99 11.71 -11.84
C ASP A 327 7.65 12.40 -10.64
N ALA A 328 7.85 13.72 -10.75
CA ALA A 328 8.48 14.53 -9.72
C ALA A 328 7.82 14.45 -8.34
N ARG A 329 6.53 14.07 -8.27
CA ARG A 329 5.80 13.81 -7.02
C ARG A 329 6.49 12.81 -6.10
N ARG A 330 7.32 11.90 -6.64
CA ARG A 330 8.16 10.97 -5.87
C ARG A 330 9.12 11.68 -4.91
N HIS A 331 9.55 12.89 -5.26
CA HIS A 331 10.47 13.69 -4.44
C HIS A 331 9.75 14.67 -3.53
N MET A 332 8.44 14.87 -3.67
CA MET A 332 7.69 15.83 -2.86
C MET A 332 7.56 15.36 -1.41
N VAL A 333 7.81 16.26 -0.45
CA VAL A 333 7.57 16.03 0.97
C VAL A 333 6.25 16.69 1.34
N GLN A 334 5.24 15.88 1.65
CA GLN A 334 3.93 16.38 2.07
C GLN A 334 3.96 16.73 3.57
N PRO A 335 3.70 17.99 3.95
CA PRO A 335 3.68 18.38 5.35
C PRO A 335 2.44 17.83 6.06
N VAL A 336 2.60 17.44 7.33
CA VAL A 336 1.51 16.98 8.20
C VAL A 336 1.39 17.87 9.44
N GLY A 337 0.23 17.86 10.09
CA GLY A 337 0.07 18.53 11.40
C GLY A 337 1.02 17.94 12.44
N TRP A 338 1.61 18.79 13.30
CA TRP A 338 2.57 18.35 14.30
C TRP A 338 1.95 18.30 15.70
N ALA A 339 1.89 17.12 16.32
CA ALA A 339 1.25 16.95 17.64
C ALA A 339 -0.17 17.55 17.69
N SER A 340 -0.49 18.31 18.73
CA SER A 340 -1.76 19.04 18.92
C SER A 340 -1.65 20.53 18.56
N THR A 341 -0.68 20.90 17.74
CA THR A 341 -0.45 22.28 17.29
C THR A 341 -1.45 22.70 16.19
N ALA A 342 -1.79 23.98 16.16
CA ALA A 342 -2.71 24.60 15.21
C ALA A 342 -1.98 25.32 14.05
N TYR A 343 -0.77 25.81 14.30
CA TYR A 343 0.00 26.72 13.44
C TYR A 343 1.34 26.13 12.98
N THR A 344 1.61 24.86 13.31
CA THR A 344 2.86 24.18 12.98
C THR A 344 2.64 22.97 12.08
N LYS A 345 3.45 22.89 11.01
CA LYS A 345 3.51 21.78 10.07
C LYS A 345 4.86 21.08 10.15
N LEU A 346 4.85 19.74 10.10
CA LEU A 346 6.03 18.89 10.08
C LEU A 346 6.37 18.44 8.67
N TYR A 347 7.62 18.65 8.26
CA TYR A 347 8.25 18.08 7.08
C TYR A 347 9.26 17.03 7.54
N ASP A 348 8.96 15.76 7.26
CA ASP A 348 9.73 14.62 7.76
C ASP A 348 10.20 13.74 6.60
N PRO A 349 11.43 13.97 6.08
CA PRO A 349 11.97 13.13 5.03
C PRO A 349 12.34 11.73 5.56
N PRO A 350 12.44 10.71 4.69
CA PRO A 350 12.71 9.33 5.06
C PRO A 350 14.17 9.08 5.44
N ILE A 351 14.69 9.82 6.41
CA ILE A 351 16.06 9.71 6.91
C ILE A 351 16.11 10.00 8.42
N PRO A 352 17.12 9.45 9.13
CA PRO A 352 17.21 9.63 10.57
C PRO A 352 17.77 11.00 10.98
N GLU A 353 18.48 11.73 10.11
CA GLU A 353 19.30 12.89 10.50
C GLU A 353 18.51 14.13 10.87
N PHE A 354 17.34 14.37 10.28
CA PHE A 354 16.57 15.58 10.57
C PHE A 354 15.09 15.50 10.17
N SER A 355 14.31 16.41 10.76
CA SER A 355 13.01 16.88 10.29
C SER A 355 12.96 18.40 10.41
N VAL A 356 11.99 19.05 9.76
CA VAL A 356 11.81 20.51 9.82
C VAL A 356 10.38 20.84 10.18
N LEU A 357 10.19 21.73 11.17
CA LEU A 357 8.90 22.35 11.46
C LEU A 357 8.82 23.70 10.75
N GLN A 358 7.69 23.95 10.08
CA GLN A 358 7.28 25.29 9.69
C GLN A 358 6.27 25.81 10.71
N VAL A 359 6.52 26.99 11.26
CA VAL A 359 5.74 27.58 12.36
C VAL A 359 5.27 28.95 11.90
N LEU A 360 3.95 29.14 11.79
CA LEU A 360 3.31 30.36 11.28
C LEU A 360 2.26 30.86 12.28
N VAL A 361 2.70 31.56 13.34
CA VAL A 361 1.80 31.98 14.43
C VAL A 361 1.19 33.35 14.10
N PRO A 362 -0.15 33.49 14.05
CA PRO A 362 -0.82 34.77 13.79
C PRO A 362 -0.52 35.84 14.86
N PRO A 363 -0.73 37.14 14.55
CA PRO A 363 -0.61 38.22 15.53
C PRO A 363 -1.42 37.96 16.80
N ALA A 364 -0.85 38.29 17.97
CA ALA A 364 -1.45 38.11 19.29
C ALA A 364 -1.80 36.65 19.69
N GLU A 365 -1.39 35.66 18.91
CA GLU A 365 -1.57 34.24 19.24
C GLU A 365 -0.30 33.62 19.85
N SER A 366 -0.45 32.45 20.47
CA SER A 366 0.67 31.65 20.95
C SER A 366 0.40 30.16 20.83
N GLU A 367 1.47 29.37 20.73
CA GLU A 367 1.38 27.93 20.55
C GLU A 367 2.40 27.20 21.42
N ALA A 368 1.97 26.09 22.02
CA ALA A 368 2.85 25.21 22.79
C ALA A 368 3.44 24.12 21.89
N HIS A 369 4.75 23.99 21.91
CA HIS A 369 5.54 22.98 21.22
C HIS A 369 6.01 21.95 22.26
N PRO A 370 5.67 20.65 22.11
CA PRO A 370 6.21 19.62 22.98
C PRO A 370 7.74 19.57 22.94
N ALA A 371 8.32 18.98 23.99
CA ALA A 371 9.74 18.68 24.02
C ALA A 371 10.11 17.72 22.89
N VAL A 372 11.26 17.97 22.27
CA VAL A 372 11.86 17.10 21.26
C VAL A 372 13.01 16.33 21.92
N ASP A 373 13.09 15.01 21.70
CA ASP A 373 14.14 14.15 22.26
C ASP A 373 15.46 14.24 21.45
N GLY A 374 15.91 15.48 21.25
CA GLY A 374 17.12 15.86 20.54
C GLY A 374 17.22 17.37 20.28
N PRO A 375 18.36 17.86 19.75
CA PRO A 375 18.62 19.28 19.60
C PRO A 375 17.79 19.88 18.46
N SER A 376 17.54 21.19 18.52
CA SER A 376 16.95 21.94 17.41
C SER A 376 17.70 23.23 17.11
N ILE A 377 17.62 23.65 15.84
CA ILE A 377 18.00 24.99 15.38
C ILE A 377 16.78 25.61 14.72
N ALA A 378 16.42 26.83 15.15
CA ALA A 378 15.33 27.59 14.58
C ALA A 378 15.83 28.92 13.98
N ILE A 379 15.28 29.30 12.83
CA ILE A 379 15.46 30.62 12.23
C ILE A 379 14.12 31.33 12.12
N VAL A 380 14.06 32.58 12.55
CA VAL A 380 12.88 33.44 12.34
C VAL A 380 12.99 34.10 10.97
N THR A 381 12.05 33.80 10.08
CA THR A 381 12.04 34.29 8.69
C THR A 381 11.13 35.50 8.49
N GLY A 382 10.22 35.75 9.45
CA GLY A 382 9.33 36.90 9.45
C GLY A 382 8.74 37.19 10.83
N GLY A 383 8.34 38.45 11.06
CA GLY A 383 7.71 38.87 12.32
C GLY A 383 8.66 39.01 13.51
N THR A 384 8.06 39.19 14.69
CA THR A 384 8.73 39.35 15.99
C THR A 384 7.93 38.65 17.08
N GLY A 385 8.60 38.01 18.03
CA GLY A 385 7.96 37.21 19.06
C GLY A 385 8.84 36.93 20.26
N ALA A 386 8.44 35.94 21.04
CA ALA A 386 9.25 35.37 22.09
C ALA A 386 9.12 33.84 22.13
N LEU A 387 10.21 33.18 22.53
CA LEU A 387 10.24 31.77 22.88
C LEU A 387 10.31 31.67 24.40
N GLU A 388 9.34 30.99 25.00
CA GLU A 388 9.29 30.73 26.45
C GLU A 388 9.50 29.23 26.70
N TRP A 389 10.15 28.89 27.82
CA TRP A 389 10.33 27.50 28.25
C TRP A 389 10.24 27.39 29.76
N GLU A 390 10.21 26.16 30.27
CA GLU A 390 10.11 25.89 31.72
C GLU A 390 11.27 26.54 32.51
N ALA A 391 11.07 26.70 33.82
CA ALA A 391 11.93 27.48 34.73
C ALA A 391 11.97 29.01 34.50
N GLY A 392 10.96 29.56 33.81
CA GLY A 392 10.76 31.01 33.66
C GLY A 392 11.66 31.66 32.60
N GLY A 393 12.24 30.87 31.71
CA GLY A 393 13.06 31.36 30.61
C GLY A 393 12.22 32.00 29.50
N ARG A 394 12.68 33.16 29.01
CA ARG A 394 12.08 33.86 27.88
C ARG A 394 13.16 34.48 27.01
N LEU A 395 13.06 34.28 25.69
CA LEU A 395 13.98 34.82 24.70
C LEU A 395 13.18 35.55 23.61
N ASN A 396 13.40 36.86 23.49
CA ASN A 396 12.79 37.64 22.40
C ASN A 396 13.50 37.34 21.07
N VAL A 397 12.70 37.16 20.03
CA VAL A 397 13.17 36.81 18.69
C VAL A 397 12.54 37.71 17.64
N ALA A 398 13.29 38.00 16.59
CA ALA A 398 12.88 38.81 15.46
C ALA A 398 13.45 38.22 14.17
N LYS A 399 12.91 38.64 13.02
CA LYS A 399 13.41 38.26 11.68
C LYS A 399 14.94 38.23 11.63
N GLY A 400 15.48 37.10 11.17
CA GLY A 400 16.91 36.82 11.03
C GLY A 400 17.55 36.14 12.24
N ASP A 401 16.94 36.22 13.43
CA ASP A 401 17.48 35.55 14.61
C ASP A 401 17.54 34.03 14.41
N VAL A 402 18.66 33.44 14.81
CA VAL A 402 18.85 31.98 14.85
C VAL A 402 18.98 31.55 16.31
N VAL A 403 18.24 30.52 16.69
CA VAL A 403 18.12 30.03 18.06
C VAL A 403 18.46 28.55 18.12
N PHE A 404 19.30 28.17 19.08
CA PHE A 404 19.50 26.79 19.47
C PHE A 404 18.54 26.41 20.60
N VAL A 405 17.99 25.20 20.54
CA VAL A 405 17.10 24.62 21.55
C VAL A 405 17.65 23.24 21.92
N GLY A 406 17.99 23.05 23.20
CA GLY A 406 18.50 21.79 23.71
C GLY A 406 17.45 20.69 23.77
N ALA A 407 17.91 19.44 23.70
CA ALA A 407 17.09 18.25 23.85
C ALA A 407 16.22 18.30 25.12
N GLY A 408 15.01 17.75 25.02
CA GLY A 408 14.06 17.70 26.14
C GLY A 408 13.38 19.03 26.48
N THR A 409 13.64 20.11 25.73
CA THR A 409 13.07 21.43 26.04
C THR A 409 11.76 21.66 25.30
N ALA A 410 10.64 21.70 26.03
CA ALA A 410 9.37 22.19 25.52
C ALA A 410 9.40 23.71 25.35
N LEU A 411 8.73 24.23 24.33
CA LEU A 411 8.67 25.66 24.04
C LEU A 411 7.24 26.16 24.00
N LYS A 412 7.04 27.43 24.31
CA LYS A 412 5.87 28.19 23.90
C LYS A 412 6.33 29.30 22.95
N VAL A 413 5.81 29.27 21.74
CA VAL A 413 6.07 30.28 20.71
C VAL A 413 4.99 31.35 20.83
N VAL A 414 5.38 32.58 21.17
CA VAL A 414 4.46 33.69 21.39
C VAL A 414 4.68 34.73 20.30
N ASN A 415 3.65 35.03 19.51
CA ASN A 415 3.70 36.17 18.61
C ASN A 415 3.33 37.44 19.37
N SER A 416 4.29 38.36 19.47
CA SER A 416 4.13 39.65 20.16
C SER A 416 4.14 40.84 19.19
N GLY A 417 4.14 40.60 17.88
CA GLY A 417 4.12 41.63 16.85
C GLY A 417 2.77 41.72 16.12
N ASP A 418 2.67 42.72 15.24
CA ASP A 418 1.46 43.01 14.45
C ASP A 418 1.39 42.21 13.14
N ALA A 419 2.40 41.40 12.85
CA ALA A 419 2.49 40.54 11.67
C ALA A 419 2.70 39.09 12.08
N GLU A 420 2.42 38.14 11.17
CA GLU A 420 2.66 36.72 11.38
C GLU A 420 4.13 36.44 11.75
N LEU A 421 4.33 35.66 12.81
CA LEU A 421 5.64 35.16 13.22
C LEU A 421 5.92 33.88 12.45
N ALA A 422 6.84 33.97 11.49
CA ALA A 422 7.27 32.84 10.67
C ALA A 422 8.63 32.33 11.15
N MET A 423 8.70 31.04 11.47
CA MET A 423 9.91 30.37 11.94
C MET A 423 10.03 28.98 11.32
N TYR A 424 11.27 28.58 11.02
CA TYR A 424 11.58 27.20 10.61
C TYR A 424 12.52 26.58 11.63
N ARG A 425 12.17 25.40 12.15
CA ARG A 425 12.90 24.69 13.20
C ARG A 425 13.33 23.31 12.72
N ALA A 426 14.61 23.14 12.42
CA ALA A 426 15.22 21.84 12.15
C ALA A 426 15.54 21.12 13.46
N PHE A 427 15.26 19.83 13.53
CA PHE A 427 15.53 19.00 14.71
C PHE A 427 15.81 17.55 14.33
N VAL A 428 16.32 16.77 15.28
CA VAL A 428 16.55 15.33 15.13
C VAL A 428 16.08 14.60 16.38
N GLU A 429 15.58 13.38 16.23
CA GLU A 429 15.28 12.48 17.36
C GLU A 429 15.84 11.09 17.07
N ALA A 430 16.52 10.50 18.04
CA ALA A 430 17.09 9.16 17.93
C ALA A 430 16.09 8.06 18.31
N GLN A 431 14.80 8.27 18.09
CA GLN A 431 13.83 7.18 18.12
C GLN A 431 14.27 6.08 17.11
N ASN A 432 13.74 4.86 17.25
CA ASN A 432 13.83 3.80 16.24
C ASN A 432 13.11 4.23 14.94
N ARG A 433 13.62 5.29 14.31
CA ARG A 433 13.26 5.77 12.99
C ARG A 433 13.68 4.77 11.94
N ASP A 434 14.60 3.85 12.21
CA ASP A 434 14.88 2.80 11.23
C ASP A 434 13.60 1.97 11.01
N LEU A 435 12.82 1.71 12.08
CA LEU A 435 11.45 1.21 11.94
C LEU A 435 10.48 2.24 11.36
N CYS A 436 10.38 3.49 11.87
CA CYS A 436 9.35 4.43 11.39
C CYS A 436 9.57 4.95 9.95
N THR A 437 10.82 5.07 9.51
CA THR A 437 11.27 5.41 8.16
C THR A 437 11.16 4.22 7.23
N GLU A 438 11.56 2.99 7.64
CA GLU A 438 11.27 1.78 6.86
C GLU A 438 9.76 1.58 6.72
N VAL A 439 8.99 1.83 7.79
CA VAL A 439 7.52 1.79 7.82
C VAL A 439 6.90 2.89 6.95
N GLY A 440 7.42 4.13 7.01
CA GLY A 440 6.98 5.28 6.20
C GLY A 440 7.29 5.10 4.73
N ILE A 441 8.48 4.58 4.38
CA ILE A 441 8.87 4.16 3.03
C ILE A 441 7.99 3.02 2.55
N THR A 442 7.71 2.02 3.40
CA THR A 442 6.88 0.84 3.05
C THR A 442 5.49 1.27 2.58
N VAL A 443 4.93 2.36 3.13
CA VAL A 443 3.62 2.89 2.72
C VAL A 443 3.69 4.25 2.04
N SER A 444 4.86 4.69 1.55
CA SER A 444 5.06 5.99 0.89
C SER A 444 4.43 7.18 1.64
N TYR A 445 4.45 7.16 2.98
CA TYR A 445 3.82 8.17 3.85
C TYR A 445 2.33 8.43 3.59
N TRP A 446 1.66 7.50 2.90
CA TRP A 446 0.29 7.68 2.46
C TRP A 446 -0.67 7.89 3.65
N PRO A 447 -1.72 8.72 3.53
CA PRO A 447 -2.67 8.95 4.62
C PRO A 447 -3.32 7.65 5.10
N GLY A 448 -3.60 7.57 6.41
CA GLY A 448 -4.36 6.44 6.97
C GLY A 448 -4.12 6.19 8.46
N LEU A 449 -4.56 5.03 8.92
CA LEU A 449 -4.63 4.67 10.32
C LEU A 449 -3.24 4.39 10.92
N ARG A 450 -3.01 4.89 12.14
CA ARG A 450 -1.88 4.52 13.01
C ARG A 450 -2.45 3.76 14.20
N CYS A 451 -2.08 2.50 14.37
CA CYS A 451 -2.66 1.61 15.39
C CYS A 451 -1.58 0.91 16.22
N ALA A 452 -1.92 0.40 17.40
CA ALA A 452 -0.94 -0.27 18.24
C ALA A 452 -0.47 -1.59 17.59
N VAL A 453 -1.37 -2.34 16.97
CA VAL A 453 -1.09 -3.66 16.40
C VAL A 453 -1.76 -3.78 15.02
N ALA A 454 -1.19 -4.50 14.06
CA ALA A 454 -1.83 -4.68 12.75
C ALA A 454 -3.04 -5.61 12.85
N PRO A 455 -4.14 -5.36 12.12
CA PRO A 455 -5.37 -6.17 12.22
C PRO A 455 -5.18 -7.66 12.00
N PHE A 456 -4.33 -8.03 11.03
CA PHE A 456 -4.04 -9.42 10.68
C PHE A 456 -2.79 -10.00 11.37
N SER A 457 -2.21 -9.31 12.35
CA SER A 457 -1.12 -9.91 13.15
C SER A 457 -1.68 -10.87 14.20
N LEU A 458 -0.83 -11.76 14.74
CA LEU A 458 -1.23 -12.70 15.80
C LEU A 458 -1.86 -11.99 17.00
N LEU A 459 -1.27 -10.86 17.43
CA LEU A 459 -1.80 -10.05 18.53
C LEU A 459 -3.06 -9.26 18.11
N GLY A 460 -3.17 -8.86 16.84
CA GLY A 460 -4.32 -8.12 16.32
C GLY A 460 -5.59 -8.97 16.29
N VAL A 461 -5.45 -10.25 15.94
CA VAL A 461 -6.56 -11.23 15.98
C VAL A 461 -7.06 -11.48 17.40
N LEU A 462 -6.18 -11.38 18.40
CA LEU A 462 -6.49 -11.72 19.79
C LEU A 462 -6.91 -10.51 20.66
N ASN A 463 -6.71 -9.27 20.19
CA ASN A 463 -6.89 -8.07 21.02
C ASN A 463 -8.17 -7.28 20.64
N PRO A 464 -9.14 -7.12 21.56
CA PRO A 464 -10.37 -6.36 21.31
C PRO A 464 -10.22 -4.83 21.36
N ILE A 465 -9.09 -4.29 21.84
CA ILE A 465 -8.86 -2.84 22.09
C ILE A 465 -8.21 -2.14 20.88
N ASN A 466 -7.79 -2.89 19.87
CA ASN A 466 -7.13 -2.40 18.67
C ASN A 466 -7.96 -2.80 17.43
N PRO A 467 -7.78 -2.22 16.22
CA PRO A 467 -8.52 -2.66 15.04
C PRO A 467 -8.15 -4.11 14.76
N GLY A 468 -8.98 -5.06 15.22
CA GLY A 468 -8.86 -6.48 14.92
C GLY A 468 -9.60 -6.82 13.62
N VAL A 469 -9.69 -8.09 13.25
CA VAL A 469 -10.40 -8.52 12.01
C VAL A 469 -11.85 -8.04 11.94
N MET A 470 -12.52 -7.87 13.09
CA MET A 470 -13.89 -7.33 13.18
C MET A 470 -14.00 -5.87 12.71
N TRP A 471 -12.89 -5.17 12.57
CA TRP A 471 -12.87 -3.76 12.18
C TRP A 471 -13.47 -3.54 10.79
N HIS A 472 -13.18 -4.41 9.82
CA HIS A 472 -13.81 -4.38 8.48
C HIS A 472 -15.34 -4.31 8.55
N TRP A 473 -15.93 -5.05 9.50
CA TRP A 473 -17.38 -5.03 9.72
C TRP A 473 -17.85 -3.84 10.56
N LYS A 474 -17.15 -3.52 11.65
CA LYS A 474 -17.52 -2.41 12.54
C LYS A 474 -17.41 -1.04 11.87
N LYS A 475 -16.51 -0.90 10.90
CA LYS A 475 -16.28 0.29 10.07
C LYS A 475 -16.63 0.02 8.61
N ARG A 476 -17.68 -0.79 8.40
CA ARG A 476 -18.25 -1.05 7.07
C ARG A 476 -18.95 0.17 6.49
N SER A 477 -19.45 1.07 7.35
CA SER A 477 -19.81 2.40 6.90
C SER A 477 -18.58 3.01 6.23
N PHE A 478 -18.77 3.61 5.06
CA PHE A 478 -17.66 4.08 4.27
C PHE A 478 -16.95 5.32 4.89
N ASP A 479 -17.45 5.78 6.06
CA ASP A 479 -16.92 6.87 6.90
C ASP A 479 -15.43 6.74 7.20
N PHE A 480 -14.94 5.52 7.40
CA PHE A 480 -13.53 5.29 7.72
C PHE A 480 -12.58 5.70 6.58
N TYR A 481 -12.98 5.52 5.32
CA TYR A 481 -12.19 5.92 4.17
C TYR A 481 -12.40 7.41 3.87
N GLU A 482 -13.63 7.90 4.00
CA GLU A 482 -14.00 9.32 3.80
C GLU A 482 -13.17 10.28 4.67
N GLN A 483 -12.95 9.95 5.95
CA GLN A 483 -12.16 10.81 6.85
C GLN A 483 -10.70 11.02 6.41
N TYR A 484 -10.15 10.16 5.54
CA TYR A 484 -8.80 10.31 4.98
C TYR A 484 -8.81 10.87 3.56
N GLY A 485 -9.99 11.15 2.98
CA GLY A 485 -10.14 11.69 1.63
C GLY A 485 -9.81 10.71 0.50
N THR A 486 -9.63 9.41 0.79
CA THR A 486 -9.22 8.40 -0.19
C THR A 486 -9.73 6.99 0.15
N ASP A 487 -10.09 6.23 -0.88
CA ASP A 487 -10.53 4.83 -0.83
C ASP A 487 -9.37 3.83 -0.66
N THR A 488 -8.14 4.31 -0.66
CA THR A 488 -6.93 3.52 -0.39
C THR A 488 -6.17 4.21 0.72
N VAL A 489 -6.00 3.56 1.87
CA VAL A 489 -5.32 4.16 3.03
C VAL A 489 -4.14 3.30 3.46
N SER A 490 -3.18 3.89 4.16
CA SER A 490 -2.16 3.12 4.87
C SER A 490 -2.64 2.70 6.25
N VAL A 491 -2.21 1.53 6.72
CA VAL A 491 -2.36 1.09 8.11
C VAL A 491 -0.98 0.78 8.64
N VAL A 492 -0.57 1.54 9.65
CA VAL A 492 0.77 1.46 10.22
C VAL A 492 0.66 1.05 11.70
N PRO A 493 1.10 -0.18 12.05
CA PRO A 493 1.17 -0.64 13.42
C PRO A 493 2.42 -0.10 14.14
N ILE A 494 2.29 0.26 15.42
CA ILE A 494 3.39 0.81 16.23
C ILE A 494 4.14 -0.28 17.00
N LEU A 495 3.43 -1.31 17.49
CA LEU A 495 4.00 -2.33 18.39
C LEU A 495 4.18 -3.70 17.73
N SER A 496 3.24 -4.13 16.86
CA SER A 496 3.27 -5.48 16.29
C SER A 496 2.52 -5.59 14.97
N GLY A 497 3.16 -6.19 13.96
CA GLY A 497 2.63 -6.36 12.60
C GLY A 497 3.40 -5.54 11.57
N LYS A 498 3.14 -5.77 10.29
CA LYS A 498 3.75 -5.01 9.19
C LYS A 498 2.81 -3.90 8.69
N PRO A 499 3.35 -2.76 8.24
CA PRO A 499 2.57 -1.77 7.52
C PRO A 499 1.97 -2.35 6.24
N ALA A 500 0.79 -1.87 5.88
CA ALA A 500 0.09 -2.31 4.67
C ALA A 500 -0.83 -1.21 4.13
N PHE A 501 -1.14 -1.28 2.85
CA PHE A 501 -2.25 -0.53 2.25
C PHE A 501 -3.56 -1.28 2.44
N TYR A 502 -4.66 -0.57 2.61
CA TYR A 502 -6.02 -1.10 2.63
C TYR A 502 -6.80 -0.36 1.57
N THR A 503 -7.44 -1.09 0.66
CA THR A 503 -8.18 -0.46 -0.45
C THR A 503 -9.60 -1.01 -0.56
N ALA A 504 -10.53 -0.09 -0.77
CA ALA A 504 -11.91 -0.34 -1.14
C ALA A 504 -12.20 0.19 -2.56
N ASN A 505 -11.17 0.40 -3.38
CA ASN A 505 -11.28 0.98 -4.71
C ASN A 505 -11.16 -0.09 -5.82
N LEU A 506 -12.13 -0.11 -6.74
CA LEU A 506 -12.21 -1.12 -7.79
C LEU A 506 -11.05 -1.03 -8.79
N GLU A 507 -10.58 0.19 -9.14
CA GLU A 507 -9.45 0.37 -10.06
C GLU A 507 -8.15 -0.16 -9.47
N VAL A 508 -7.93 0.06 -8.17
CA VAL A 508 -6.77 -0.49 -7.45
C VAL A 508 -6.87 -2.00 -7.35
N ILE A 509 -8.06 -2.53 -7.06
CA ILE A 509 -8.32 -3.99 -7.02
C ILE A 509 -8.03 -4.62 -8.39
N HIS A 510 -8.41 -3.98 -9.50
CA HIS A 510 -8.11 -4.46 -10.84
C HIS A 510 -6.61 -4.52 -11.12
N GLN A 511 -5.85 -3.49 -10.70
CA GLN A 511 -4.39 -3.50 -10.81
C GLN A 511 -3.75 -4.64 -10.00
N VAL A 512 -4.26 -4.88 -8.78
CA VAL A 512 -3.70 -5.87 -7.85
C VAL A 512 -4.08 -7.31 -8.21
N LEU A 513 -5.28 -7.55 -8.75
CA LEU A 513 -5.81 -8.89 -9.02
C LEU A 513 -5.84 -9.27 -10.50
N GLY A 514 -5.71 -8.31 -11.42
CA GLY A 514 -5.87 -8.53 -12.86
C GLY A 514 -4.67 -9.19 -13.54
N GLY A 515 -3.46 -9.09 -12.97
CA GLY A 515 -2.20 -9.49 -13.63
C GLY A 515 -2.00 -11.00 -13.88
N GLY A 516 -2.82 -11.87 -13.27
CA GLY A 516 -2.71 -13.32 -13.46
C GLY A 516 -1.34 -13.86 -13.05
N ILE A 517 -0.65 -14.53 -13.98
CA ILE A 517 0.68 -15.15 -13.74
C ILE A 517 1.82 -14.15 -13.71
N ASN A 518 1.65 -13.02 -14.40
CA ASN A 518 2.64 -11.95 -14.51
C ASN A 518 2.36 -10.85 -13.47
N SER A 519 1.54 -11.16 -12.47
CA SER A 519 1.18 -10.23 -11.41
C SER A 519 2.39 -9.98 -10.52
N SER A 520 2.79 -8.71 -10.39
CA SER A 520 3.75 -8.26 -9.37
C SER A 520 3.19 -8.36 -7.95
N TRP A 521 1.91 -8.73 -7.80
CA TRP A 521 1.23 -8.98 -6.54
C TRP A 521 0.99 -10.48 -6.33
N VAL A 522 1.59 -11.05 -5.28
CA VAL A 522 1.48 -12.47 -4.92
C VAL A 522 0.74 -12.65 -3.59
N LYS A 523 0.19 -13.82 -3.31
CA LYS A 523 -0.39 -14.09 -2.00
C LYS A 523 0.70 -14.21 -0.92
N PRO A 524 0.45 -13.72 0.31
CA PRO A 524 1.31 -14.04 1.43
C PRO A 524 1.28 -15.55 1.72
N ARG A 525 2.23 -16.04 2.52
CA ARG A 525 2.19 -17.44 2.97
C ARG A 525 0.96 -17.68 3.84
N LEU A 526 -0.05 -18.33 3.27
CA LEU A 526 -1.31 -18.69 3.93
C LEU A 526 -1.18 -20.04 4.65
N SER A 527 -0.50 -20.06 5.79
CA SER A 527 -0.24 -21.26 6.61
C SER A 527 -1.50 -22.08 6.90
N ALA A 528 -2.64 -21.43 7.20
CA ALA A 528 -3.92 -22.10 7.47
C ALA A 528 -4.45 -22.97 6.32
N PHE A 529 -4.04 -22.67 5.08
CA PHE A 529 -4.49 -23.36 3.88
C PHE A 529 -3.41 -24.26 3.27
N ASN A 530 -2.23 -24.34 3.86
CA ASN A 530 -1.07 -25.09 3.37
C ASN A 530 -0.73 -26.31 4.23
N GLU A 531 -1.65 -26.75 5.10
CA GLU A 531 -1.41 -27.85 6.05
C GLU A 531 -0.96 -29.15 5.36
N TRP A 532 -1.54 -29.46 4.19
CA TRP A 532 -1.18 -30.61 3.34
C TRP A 532 -0.31 -30.24 2.12
N GLY A 533 0.18 -29.02 2.05
CA GLY A 533 0.99 -28.54 0.93
C GLY A 533 0.28 -27.53 0.01
N THR A 534 0.91 -27.26 -1.12
CA THR A 534 0.49 -26.25 -2.11
C THR A 534 -0.79 -26.68 -2.85
N ASN A 535 -1.71 -25.74 -3.05
CA ASN A 535 -2.98 -25.97 -3.74
C ASN A 535 -3.36 -24.79 -4.64
N VAL A 536 -4.46 -24.90 -5.39
CA VAL A 536 -4.88 -23.87 -6.36
C VAL A 536 -5.19 -22.51 -5.73
N LEU A 537 -5.50 -22.46 -4.42
CA LEU A 537 -5.65 -21.20 -3.69
C LEU A 537 -4.28 -20.59 -3.37
N THR A 538 -3.31 -21.39 -2.94
CA THR A 538 -2.04 -20.93 -2.33
C THR A 538 -0.85 -20.91 -3.29
N ALA A 539 -0.92 -21.65 -4.40
CA ALA A 539 0.10 -21.70 -5.44
C ALA A 539 0.27 -20.33 -6.13
N GLU A 540 1.45 -20.07 -6.68
CA GLU A 540 1.75 -18.87 -7.47
C GLU A 540 2.46 -19.21 -8.78
N GLY A 541 2.46 -18.27 -9.73
CA GLY A 541 3.13 -18.39 -11.03
C GLY A 541 2.76 -19.66 -11.81
N ASP A 542 3.78 -20.33 -12.36
CA ASP A 542 3.61 -21.56 -13.15
C ASP A 542 3.02 -22.72 -12.34
N ILE A 543 3.30 -22.78 -11.03
CA ILE A 543 2.70 -23.79 -10.15
C ILE A 543 1.19 -23.58 -10.12
N TRP A 544 0.72 -22.35 -9.92
CA TRP A 544 -0.72 -22.06 -9.95
C TRP A 544 -1.38 -22.44 -11.28
N LEU A 545 -0.74 -22.12 -12.42
CA LEU A 545 -1.24 -22.53 -13.74
C LEU A 545 -1.41 -24.04 -13.84
N ARG A 546 -0.42 -24.80 -13.38
CA ARG A 546 -0.46 -26.26 -13.37
C ARG A 546 -1.65 -26.78 -12.56
N HIS A 547 -1.82 -26.30 -11.32
CA HIS A 547 -2.97 -26.64 -10.50
C HIS A 547 -4.29 -26.29 -11.18
N ARG A 548 -4.41 -25.07 -11.71
CA ARG A 548 -5.65 -24.62 -12.34
C ARG A 548 -6.00 -25.41 -13.60
N ARG A 549 -5.02 -25.79 -14.43
CA ARG A 549 -5.24 -26.64 -15.62
C ARG A 549 -5.82 -28.01 -15.28
N VAL A 550 -5.39 -28.61 -14.18
CA VAL A 550 -5.89 -29.93 -13.75
C VAL A 550 -7.28 -29.84 -13.12
N ILE A 551 -7.55 -28.78 -12.35
CA ILE A 551 -8.77 -28.68 -11.53
C ILE A 551 -9.92 -28.00 -12.28
N GLN A 552 -9.65 -26.95 -13.06
CA GLN A 552 -10.69 -26.16 -13.72
C GLN A 552 -11.63 -26.95 -14.64
N PRO A 553 -11.17 -27.97 -15.41
CA PRO A 553 -12.07 -28.77 -16.27
C PRO A 553 -13.17 -29.51 -15.50
N ALA A 554 -13.01 -29.74 -14.20
CA ALA A 554 -14.02 -30.37 -13.36
C ALA A 554 -15.25 -29.46 -13.10
N PHE A 555 -15.12 -28.14 -13.33
CA PHE A 555 -16.19 -27.15 -13.13
C PHE A 555 -16.90 -26.85 -14.47
N ASN A 556 -17.71 -27.81 -14.93
CA ASN A 556 -18.38 -27.78 -16.23
C ASN A 556 -19.91 -27.97 -16.11
N ASN A 557 -20.64 -27.89 -17.23
CA ASN A 557 -22.10 -27.98 -17.24
C ASN A 557 -22.65 -29.30 -16.69
N SER A 558 -21.94 -30.42 -16.89
CA SER A 558 -22.33 -31.73 -16.34
C SER A 558 -22.25 -31.74 -14.82
N MET A 559 -21.20 -31.11 -14.26
CA MET A 559 -21.06 -30.88 -12.82
C MET A 559 -22.22 -30.03 -12.27
N TYR A 560 -22.56 -28.92 -12.94
CA TYR A 560 -23.64 -28.05 -12.45
C TYR A 560 -25.02 -28.74 -12.51
N ALA A 561 -25.27 -29.58 -13.54
CA ALA A 561 -26.47 -30.41 -13.58
C ALA A 561 -26.53 -31.40 -12.41
N LEU A 562 -25.40 -32.04 -12.06
CA LEU A 562 -25.31 -32.93 -10.90
C LEU A 562 -25.55 -32.19 -9.59
N VAL A 563 -24.96 -31.00 -9.41
CA VAL A 563 -25.17 -30.16 -8.21
C VAL A 563 -26.65 -29.85 -8.04
N TRP A 564 -27.31 -29.44 -9.11
CA TRP A 564 -28.75 -29.15 -9.09
C TRP A 564 -29.57 -30.38 -8.67
N GLU A 565 -29.36 -31.52 -9.34
CA GLU A 565 -30.05 -32.78 -9.06
C GLU A 565 -29.88 -33.20 -7.60
N GLN A 566 -28.63 -33.22 -7.11
CA GLN A 566 -28.35 -33.62 -5.74
C GLN A 566 -28.89 -32.61 -4.72
N THR A 567 -28.97 -31.32 -5.07
CA THR A 567 -29.57 -30.30 -4.19
C THR A 567 -31.06 -30.52 -4.00
N VAL A 568 -31.79 -30.82 -5.08
CA VAL A 568 -33.23 -31.15 -5.01
C VAL A 568 -33.45 -32.42 -4.18
N LEU A 569 -32.70 -33.49 -4.47
CA LEU A 569 -32.79 -34.74 -3.70
C LEU A 569 -32.44 -34.56 -2.23
N MET A 570 -31.44 -33.72 -1.91
CA MET A 570 -31.03 -33.46 -0.54
C MET A 570 -32.09 -32.66 0.23
N TYR A 571 -32.77 -31.73 -0.44
CA TYR A 571 -33.91 -31.02 0.16
C TYR A 571 -35.05 -31.99 0.50
N GLU A 572 -35.40 -32.91 -0.40
CA GLU A 572 -36.43 -33.93 -0.12
C GLU A 572 -36.03 -34.85 1.04
N ALA A 573 -34.77 -35.30 1.04
CA ALA A 573 -34.22 -36.13 2.11
C ALA A 573 -34.23 -35.40 3.46
N MET A 574 -33.95 -34.09 3.46
CA MET A 574 -34.09 -33.23 4.64
C MET A 574 -35.53 -33.17 5.13
N MET A 575 -36.48 -32.86 4.24
CA MET A 575 -37.91 -32.77 4.58
C MET A 575 -38.43 -34.07 5.21
N GLN A 576 -38.00 -35.22 4.69
CA GLN A 576 -38.33 -36.54 5.26
C GLN A 576 -37.60 -36.82 6.58
N GLY A 577 -36.29 -36.60 6.62
CA GLY A 577 -35.44 -36.92 7.79
C GLY A 577 -35.79 -36.08 9.02
N GLU A 578 -36.12 -34.81 8.81
CA GLU A 578 -36.54 -33.88 9.86
C GLU A 578 -38.06 -33.97 10.16
N LYS A 579 -38.79 -34.79 9.39
CA LYS A 579 -40.24 -35.01 9.51
C LYS A 579 -41.07 -33.72 9.33
N TRP A 580 -40.66 -32.89 8.37
CA TRP A 580 -41.33 -31.62 8.06
C TRP A 580 -42.46 -31.78 7.02
N CYS A 581 -42.51 -32.91 6.31
CA CYS A 581 -43.51 -33.18 5.26
C CYS A 581 -44.97 -32.98 5.72
N ASP A 582 -45.28 -33.25 6.99
CA ASP A 582 -46.63 -33.14 7.56
C ASP A 582 -46.81 -31.90 8.45
N GLN A 583 -45.77 -31.10 8.64
CA GLN A 583 -45.81 -29.93 9.51
C GLN A 583 -46.33 -28.71 8.76
N LYS A 584 -47.13 -27.89 9.43
CA LYS A 584 -47.57 -26.58 8.92
C LYS A 584 -46.64 -25.46 9.38
N ILE A 585 -46.03 -25.64 10.54
CA ILE A 585 -45.13 -24.67 11.17
C ILE A 585 -43.91 -25.43 11.67
N VAL A 586 -42.72 -24.92 11.37
CA VAL A 586 -41.44 -25.40 11.89
C VAL A 586 -40.72 -24.23 12.52
N GLU A 587 -40.16 -24.41 13.72
CA GLU A 587 -39.34 -23.39 14.37
C GLU A 587 -37.89 -23.87 14.40
N ILE A 588 -36.98 -23.04 13.87
CA ILE A 588 -35.56 -23.34 13.73
C ILE A 588 -34.79 -22.29 14.52
N PRO A 589 -34.26 -22.62 15.71
CA PRO A 589 -33.49 -21.68 16.53
C PRO A 589 -32.17 -21.26 15.88
N VAL A 590 -31.54 -22.14 15.11
CA VAL A 590 -30.23 -21.90 14.47
C VAL A 590 -30.24 -22.45 13.04
N LEU A 591 -30.62 -21.61 12.07
CA LEU A 591 -30.71 -22.00 10.66
C LEU A 591 -29.39 -22.54 10.08
N GLN A 592 -28.26 -22.05 10.59
CA GLN A 592 -26.93 -22.44 10.14
C GLN A 592 -26.67 -23.94 10.27
N GLU A 593 -27.32 -24.64 11.22
CA GLU A 593 -27.20 -26.10 11.35
C GLU A 593 -27.67 -26.82 10.08
N TYR A 594 -28.70 -26.28 9.43
CA TYR A 594 -29.27 -26.80 8.19
C TYR A 594 -28.48 -26.36 6.96
N THR A 595 -28.14 -25.08 6.85
CA THR A 595 -27.41 -24.58 5.66
C THR A 595 -25.98 -25.12 5.60
N SER A 596 -25.30 -25.26 6.75
CA SER A 596 -23.97 -25.87 6.80
C SER A 596 -24.01 -27.37 6.50
N LYS A 597 -25.02 -28.09 7.00
CA LYS A 597 -25.18 -29.51 6.71
C LYS A 597 -25.49 -29.75 5.23
N LEU A 598 -26.41 -28.98 4.65
CA LEU A 598 -26.71 -29.03 3.21
C LEU A 598 -25.44 -28.82 2.39
N ALA A 599 -24.78 -27.67 2.55
CA ALA A 599 -23.64 -27.31 1.71
C ALA A 599 -22.50 -28.33 1.84
N PHE A 600 -22.28 -28.86 3.06
CA PHE A 600 -21.29 -29.91 3.28
C PHE A 600 -21.67 -31.19 2.52
N LEU A 601 -22.92 -31.64 2.58
CA LEU A 601 -23.36 -32.85 1.89
C LEU A 601 -23.32 -32.68 0.36
N ILE A 602 -23.67 -31.51 -0.17
CA ILE A 602 -23.61 -31.24 -1.60
C ILE A 602 -22.17 -31.27 -2.11
N ILE A 603 -21.22 -30.62 -1.44
CA ILE A 603 -19.81 -30.71 -1.84
C ILE A 603 -19.24 -32.12 -1.59
N ALA A 604 -19.67 -32.82 -0.55
CA ALA A 604 -19.26 -34.20 -0.28
C ALA A 604 -19.68 -35.14 -1.43
N ILE A 605 -20.92 -35.02 -1.91
CA ILE A 605 -21.45 -35.87 -2.99
C ILE A 605 -20.92 -35.42 -4.34
N CYS A 606 -21.13 -34.16 -4.73
CA CYS A 606 -20.81 -33.67 -6.08
C CYS A 606 -19.31 -33.39 -6.25
N GLY A 607 -18.65 -32.97 -5.17
CA GLY A 607 -17.21 -32.73 -5.16
C GLY A 607 -16.38 -34.00 -5.03
N PHE A 608 -16.82 -34.96 -4.20
CA PHE A 608 -15.98 -36.11 -3.81
C PHE A 608 -16.61 -37.48 -4.01
N GLY A 609 -17.82 -37.56 -4.57
CA GLY A 609 -18.52 -38.83 -4.76
C GLY A 609 -18.81 -39.58 -3.46
N MET A 610 -18.89 -38.86 -2.32
CA MET A 610 -19.16 -39.50 -1.03
C MET A 610 -20.59 -40.01 -1.01
N LYS A 611 -20.76 -41.33 -0.82
CA LYS A 611 -22.07 -41.92 -0.54
C LYS A 611 -22.53 -41.53 0.86
N THR A 612 -23.39 -40.53 0.98
CA THR A 612 -23.96 -40.01 2.23
C THR A 612 -25.37 -39.50 1.96
N SER A 613 -26.18 -39.36 3.00
CA SER A 613 -27.55 -38.87 2.95
C SER A 613 -27.82 -37.94 4.12
N TRP A 614 -28.93 -37.21 4.10
CA TRP A 614 -29.28 -36.28 5.17
C TRP A 614 -29.28 -36.91 6.58
N THR A 615 -29.71 -38.17 6.70
CA THR A 615 -29.81 -38.88 7.97
C THR A 615 -28.55 -39.67 8.36
N GLU A 616 -27.62 -39.87 7.42
CA GLU A 616 -26.41 -40.67 7.63
C GLU A 616 -25.18 -39.79 7.86
N GLU A 617 -24.80 -39.60 9.11
CA GLU A 617 -23.50 -39.01 9.45
C GLU A 617 -22.40 -40.07 9.35
N LYS A 618 -21.47 -39.86 8.40
CA LYS A 618 -20.25 -40.67 8.34
C LYS A 618 -19.34 -40.36 9.53
N ARG A 619 -19.36 -41.27 10.51
CA ARG A 619 -18.34 -41.37 11.56
C ARG A 619 -17.27 -42.36 11.10
N GLU A 620 -16.00 -42.04 11.32
CA GLU A 620 -14.91 -43.01 11.12
C GLU A 620 -15.11 -44.19 12.09
N LYS A 621 -14.79 -45.43 11.68
CA LYS A 621 -14.97 -46.62 12.53
C LYS A 621 -14.23 -46.45 13.87
N GLY A 622 -15.00 -46.24 14.95
CA GLY A 622 -14.47 -46.04 16.31
C GLY A 622 -14.13 -44.59 16.69
N GLY A 623 -14.43 -43.61 15.85
CA GLY A 623 -14.18 -42.18 16.11
C GLY A 623 -15.33 -41.45 16.79
N GLU A 624 -15.01 -40.47 17.65
CA GLU A 624 -16.00 -39.60 18.32
C GLU A 624 -16.53 -38.46 17.41
N LEU A 625 -15.78 -38.09 16.35
CA LEU A 625 -16.05 -36.94 15.47
C LEU A 625 -16.53 -37.38 14.07
N THR A 626 -17.39 -36.56 13.47
CA THR A 626 -17.73 -36.60 12.04
C THR A 626 -16.66 -35.91 11.18
N ILE A 627 -16.65 -36.17 9.87
CA ILE A 627 -15.71 -35.50 8.94
C ILE A 627 -15.92 -33.98 8.94
N ALA A 628 -17.17 -33.53 8.96
CA ALA A 628 -17.51 -32.10 9.01
C ALA A 628 -17.03 -31.45 10.32
N GLU A 629 -17.21 -32.11 11.47
CA GLU A 629 -16.70 -31.61 12.75
C GLU A 629 -15.18 -31.56 12.79
N ALA A 630 -14.51 -32.60 12.27
CA ALA A 630 -13.05 -32.63 12.18
C ALA A 630 -12.54 -31.49 11.29
N LEU A 631 -13.17 -31.27 10.13
CA LEU A 631 -12.84 -30.20 9.20
C LEU A 631 -13.01 -28.82 9.84
N ARG A 632 -14.15 -28.58 10.50
CA ARG A 632 -14.40 -27.34 11.23
C ARG A 632 -13.41 -27.13 12.38
N LEU A 633 -13.04 -28.18 13.10
CA LEU A 633 -12.08 -28.07 14.21
C LEU A 633 -10.68 -27.70 13.71
N VAL A 634 -10.20 -28.33 12.64
CA VAL A 634 -8.88 -28.04 12.07
C VAL A 634 -8.81 -26.62 11.52
N THR A 635 -9.87 -26.16 10.89
CA THR A 635 -9.94 -24.83 10.24
C THR A 635 -10.14 -23.71 11.26
N THR A 636 -11.06 -23.85 12.22
CA THR A 636 -11.32 -22.83 13.26
C THR A 636 -10.23 -22.71 14.32
N ARG A 637 -9.42 -23.76 14.54
CA ARG A 637 -8.27 -23.75 15.47
C ARG A 637 -6.92 -23.66 14.79
N SER A 638 -6.89 -23.23 13.53
CA SER A 638 -5.67 -23.01 12.76
C SER A 638 -4.60 -22.10 13.42
N PRO A 639 -4.92 -21.09 14.27
CA PRO A 639 -3.88 -20.30 14.93
C PRO A 639 -2.93 -21.13 15.80
N PHE A 640 -3.36 -22.31 16.27
CA PHE A 640 -2.51 -23.23 17.02
C PHE A 640 -1.36 -23.83 16.20
N SER A 641 -1.48 -23.84 14.86
CA SER A 641 -0.39 -24.27 13.96
C SER A 641 0.85 -23.36 14.03
N HIS A 642 0.70 -22.14 14.54
CA HIS A 642 1.80 -21.16 14.66
C HIS A 642 2.53 -21.29 16.00
N PHE A 643 1.99 -22.08 16.93
CA PHE A 643 2.66 -22.34 18.19
C PHE A 643 3.77 -23.39 17.99
N PRO A 644 4.84 -23.33 18.81
CA PRO A 644 5.88 -24.34 18.77
C PRO A 644 5.31 -25.77 18.91
N LYS A 645 5.87 -26.75 18.18
CA LYS A 645 5.41 -28.16 18.17
C LYS A 645 5.33 -28.83 19.55
N TRP A 646 5.99 -28.27 20.58
CA TRP A 646 5.87 -28.78 21.95
C TRP A 646 4.53 -28.40 22.60
N VAL A 647 3.89 -27.30 22.18
CA VAL A 647 2.58 -26.86 22.70
C VAL A 647 1.53 -27.91 22.43
N SER A 648 1.55 -28.54 21.26
CA SER A 648 0.64 -29.64 20.93
C SER A 648 0.86 -30.89 21.78
N LYS A 649 1.99 -31.01 22.50
CA LYS A 649 2.25 -32.14 23.43
C LYS A 649 1.71 -31.89 24.84
N LEU A 650 1.18 -30.71 25.13
CA LEU A 650 0.59 -30.39 26.42
C LEU A 650 -0.70 -31.21 26.66
N PRO A 651 -0.97 -31.66 27.89
CA PRO A 651 -2.12 -32.52 28.22
C PRO A 651 -3.45 -31.74 28.30
N ILE A 652 -3.70 -30.83 27.34
CA ILE A 652 -4.92 -30.01 27.27
C ILE A 652 -5.94 -30.71 26.37
N LYS A 653 -7.17 -30.92 26.87
CA LYS A 653 -8.24 -31.64 26.14
C LYS A 653 -8.47 -31.10 24.72
N SER A 654 -8.54 -29.78 24.56
CA SER A 654 -8.78 -29.12 23.27
C SER A 654 -7.67 -29.37 22.24
N LEU A 655 -6.40 -29.41 22.66
CA LEU A 655 -5.27 -29.71 21.78
C LEU A 655 -5.24 -31.18 21.35
N ARG A 656 -5.60 -32.10 22.24
CA ARG A 656 -5.75 -33.53 21.90
C ARG A 656 -6.88 -33.74 20.91
N THR A 657 -8.03 -33.10 21.10
CA THR A 657 -9.16 -33.15 20.16
C THR A 657 -8.74 -32.63 18.79
N LEU A 658 -7.97 -31.53 18.72
CA LEU A 658 -7.45 -31.00 17.46
C LEU A 658 -6.48 -31.97 16.77
N GLN A 659 -5.57 -32.61 17.50
CA GLN A 659 -4.67 -33.63 16.95
C GLN A 659 -5.42 -34.86 16.44
N THR A 660 -6.49 -35.28 17.13
CA THR A 660 -7.33 -36.38 16.68
C THR A 660 -8.06 -36.01 15.39
N ALA A 661 -8.66 -34.80 15.33
CA ALA A 661 -9.30 -34.29 14.12
C ALA A 661 -8.32 -34.23 12.93
N HIS A 662 -7.10 -33.73 13.16
CA HIS A 662 -6.07 -33.66 12.12
C HIS A 662 -5.66 -35.05 11.60
N ARG A 663 -5.42 -36.01 12.50
CA ARG A 663 -5.08 -37.40 12.11
C ARG A 663 -6.20 -38.10 11.36
N MET A 664 -7.44 -37.89 11.79
CA MET A 664 -8.63 -38.42 11.13
C MET A 664 -8.77 -37.88 9.70
N LEU A 665 -8.62 -36.57 9.51
CA LEU A 665 -8.66 -35.98 8.17
C LEU A 665 -7.51 -36.46 7.30
N ASP A 666 -6.27 -36.50 7.81
CA ASP A 666 -5.11 -36.98 7.05
C ASP A 666 -5.30 -38.42 6.58
N GLY A 667 -5.75 -39.31 7.48
CA GLY A 667 -6.05 -40.71 7.15
C GLY A 667 -7.17 -40.84 6.13
N TYR A 668 -8.27 -40.10 6.33
CA TYR A 668 -9.41 -40.09 5.41
C TYR A 668 -9.01 -39.66 4.00
N MET A 669 -8.28 -38.56 3.89
CA MET A 669 -7.90 -37.95 2.62
C MET A 669 -6.96 -38.86 1.81
N LYS A 670 -5.96 -39.45 2.47
CA LYS A 670 -5.05 -40.43 1.84
C LYS A 670 -5.79 -41.67 1.37
N ALA A 671 -6.71 -42.20 2.17
CA ALA A 671 -7.51 -43.35 1.79
C ALA A 671 -8.38 -43.05 0.55
N GLN A 672 -9.04 -41.90 0.51
CA GLN A 672 -9.87 -41.49 -0.63
C GLN A 672 -9.08 -41.33 -1.92
N ILE A 673 -7.86 -40.78 -1.87
CA ILE A 673 -6.98 -40.65 -3.05
C ILE A 673 -6.52 -42.00 -3.56
N ASN A 674 -5.99 -42.86 -2.68
CA ASN A 674 -5.52 -44.18 -3.10
C ASN A 674 -6.64 -45.02 -3.71
N GLU A 675 -7.83 -44.99 -3.12
CA GLU A 675 -9.01 -45.69 -3.64
C GLU A 675 -9.41 -45.13 -5.02
N ARG A 676 -9.45 -43.81 -5.17
CA ARG A 676 -9.93 -43.17 -6.41
C ARG A 676 -8.94 -43.33 -7.57
N VAL A 677 -7.64 -43.21 -7.30
CA VAL A 677 -6.59 -43.46 -8.31
C VAL A 677 -6.70 -44.88 -8.85
N ALA A 678 -6.86 -45.88 -7.97
CA ALA A 678 -7.00 -47.27 -8.39
C ALA A 678 -8.26 -47.52 -9.25
N ILE A 679 -9.39 -46.90 -8.89
CA ILE A 679 -10.64 -46.99 -9.68
C ILE A 679 -10.45 -46.36 -11.07
N ILE A 680 -9.85 -45.17 -11.13
CA ILE A 680 -9.70 -44.43 -12.39
C ILE A 680 -8.69 -45.10 -13.32
N GLN A 681 -7.58 -45.61 -12.80
CA GLN A 681 -6.63 -46.39 -13.60
C GLN A 681 -7.31 -47.62 -14.22
N LYS A 682 -8.17 -48.30 -13.45
CA LYS A 682 -8.96 -49.43 -13.98
C LYS A 682 -9.95 -48.98 -15.06
N GLN A 683 -10.69 -47.88 -14.85
CA GLN A 683 -11.64 -47.34 -15.83
C GLN A 683 -10.95 -46.90 -17.13
N MET A 684 -9.80 -46.22 -17.02
CA MET A 684 -9.02 -45.77 -18.17
C MET A 684 -8.49 -46.94 -19.00
N ASN A 685 -8.11 -48.06 -18.36
CA ASN A 685 -7.70 -49.27 -19.08
C ASN A 685 -8.85 -49.98 -19.81
N LEU A 686 -10.10 -49.71 -19.44
CA LEU A 686 -11.31 -50.34 -20.00
C LEU A 686 -12.12 -49.40 -20.89
N ASP A 687 -11.64 -48.18 -21.15
CA ASP A 687 -12.36 -47.11 -21.86
C ASP A 687 -13.78 -46.83 -21.30
N GLU A 688 -13.97 -47.01 -19.99
CA GLU A 688 -15.26 -46.79 -19.32
C GLU A 688 -15.49 -45.31 -18.98
N GLU A 689 -16.71 -44.84 -19.22
CA GLU A 689 -17.16 -43.53 -18.74
C GLU A 689 -17.41 -43.62 -17.23
N GLY A 690 -16.49 -43.09 -16.42
CA GLY A 690 -16.61 -43.16 -14.96
C GLY A 690 -17.23 -41.91 -14.32
N ASP A 691 -17.14 -41.84 -12.99
CA ASP A 691 -17.85 -40.87 -12.14
C ASP A 691 -17.67 -39.40 -12.55
N ARG A 692 -18.74 -38.62 -12.36
CA ARG A 692 -18.86 -37.21 -12.74
C ARG A 692 -18.43 -36.23 -11.65
N ASP A 693 -18.02 -36.70 -10.47
CA ASP A 693 -17.66 -35.84 -9.34
C ASP A 693 -16.32 -35.09 -9.55
N VAL A 694 -16.14 -33.94 -8.89
CA VAL A 694 -14.98 -33.04 -9.11
C VAL A 694 -13.67 -33.78 -8.89
N PHE A 695 -13.61 -34.60 -7.84
CA PHE A 695 -12.43 -35.35 -7.45
C PHE A 695 -12.07 -36.42 -8.46
N SER A 696 -13.05 -37.19 -8.96
CA SER A 696 -12.85 -38.15 -10.04
C SER A 696 -12.34 -37.50 -11.31
N LEU A 697 -12.94 -36.38 -11.71
CA LEU A 697 -12.51 -35.63 -12.89
C LEU A 697 -11.09 -35.08 -12.74
N MET A 698 -10.74 -34.58 -11.55
CA MET A 698 -9.40 -34.08 -11.24
C MET A 698 -8.35 -35.20 -11.29
N VAL A 699 -8.60 -36.34 -10.64
CA VAL A 699 -7.67 -37.48 -10.65
C VAL A 699 -7.54 -38.03 -12.07
N ARG A 700 -8.63 -38.14 -12.84
CA ARG A 700 -8.57 -38.57 -14.25
C ARG A 700 -7.77 -37.61 -15.12
N ALA A 701 -7.94 -36.30 -14.93
CA ALA A 701 -7.13 -35.30 -15.63
C ALA A 701 -5.64 -35.42 -15.26
N ASN A 702 -5.33 -35.66 -13.99
CA ASN A 702 -3.96 -35.88 -13.54
C ASN A 702 -3.34 -37.16 -14.13
N GLU A 703 -4.06 -38.28 -14.11
CA GLU A 703 -3.61 -39.55 -14.67
C GLU A 703 -3.39 -39.45 -16.19
N ARG A 704 -4.22 -38.71 -16.92
CA ARG A 704 -3.97 -38.43 -18.34
C ARG A 704 -2.65 -37.69 -18.57
N ASN A 705 -2.32 -36.74 -17.70
CA ASN A 705 -1.04 -36.02 -17.77
C ASN A 705 0.15 -36.95 -17.47
N VAL A 706 0.00 -37.88 -16.52
CA VAL A 706 1.04 -38.89 -16.21
C VAL A 706 1.39 -39.73 -17.44
N HIS A 707 0.38 -40.12 -18.24
CA HIS A 707 0.54 -41.01 -19.39
C HIS A 707 0.78 -40.25 -20.72
N SER A 708 0.86 -38.92 -20.71
CA SER A 708 1.13 -38.07 -21.88
C SER A 708 2.60 -37.61 -21.90
N ALA A 709 3.34 -37.95 -22.96
CA ALA A 709 4.73 -37.51 -23.13
C ALA A 709 4.89 -35.97 -23.25
N HIS A 710 3.83 -35.25 -23.62
CA HIS A 710 3.82 -33.78 -23.68
C HIS A 710 3.37 -33.12 -22.38
N ASP A 711 2.46 -33.75 -21.62
CA ASP A 711 1.84 -33.13 -20.45
C ASP A 711 2.39 -33.60 -19.09
N GLN A 712 3.42 -34.46 -19.07
CA GLN A 712 4.03 -34.99 -17.85
C GLN A 712 4.50 -33.90 -16.86
N LYS A 713 4.87 -32.72 -17.36
CA LYS A 713 5.24 -31.55 -16.52
C LYS A 713 4.04 -30.90 -15.82
N SER A 714 2.82 -31.19 -16.26
CA SER A 714 1.56 -30.67 -15.73
C SER A 714 0.93 -31.57 -14.66
N THR A 715 1.59 -32.67 -14.29
CA THR A 715 1.13 -33.60 -13.24
C THR A 715 1.29 -33.00 -11.84
N LEU A 716 0.28 -33.21 -11.00
CA LEU A 716 0.27 -32.92 -9.56
C LEU A 716 0.77 -34.12 -8.75
N THR A 717 1.48 -33.85 -7.67
CA THR A 717 1.89 -34.89 -6.70
C THR A 717 0.71 -35.36 -5.85
N ASP A 718 0.85 -36.49 -5.15
CA ASP A 718 -0.17 -36.97 -4.22
C ASP A 718 -0.47 -35.95 -3.11
N ASP A 719 0.56 -35.30 -2.56
CA ASP A 719 0.40 -34.24 -1.56
C ASP A 719 -0.36 -33.02 -2.14
N GLU A 720 -0.03 -32.62 -3.37
CA GLU A 720 -0.76 -31.54 -4.07
C GLU A 720 -2.21 -31.92 -4.33
N LEU A 721 -2.50 -33.18 -4.70
CA LEU A 721 -3.87 -33.67 -4.83
C LEU A 721 -4.60 -33.62 -3.49
N ILE A 722 -4.01 -34.14 -2.41
CA ILE A 722 -4.57 -34.08 -1.04
C ILE A 722 -4.90 -32.63 -0.67
N ALA A 723 -3.96 -31.71 -0.88
CA ALA A 723 -4.13 -30.30 -0.55
C ALA A 723 -5.28 -29.65 -1.33
N ASN A 724 -5.47 -29.99 -2.60
CA ASN A 724 -6.60 -29.47 -3.40
C ASN A 724 -7.94 -30.09 -2.98
N VAL A 725 -7.98 -31.38 -2.67
CA VAL A 725 -9.20 -32.02 -2.13
C VAL A 725 -9.60 -31.34 -0.82
N PHE A 726 -8.64 -31.09 0.08
CA PHE A 726 -8.92 -30.44 1.36
C PHE A 726 -9.45 -29.03 1.16
N LEU A 727 -8.78 -28.26 0.31
CA LEU A 727 -9.19 -26.90 -0.04
C LEU A 727 -10.61 -26.87 -0.60
N LEU A 728 -10.93 -27.73 -1.57
CA LEU A 728 -12.24 -27.75 -2.22
C LEU A 728 -13.35 -28.15 -1.23
N LEU A 729 -13.07 -29.12 -0.35
CA LEU A 729 -14.02 -29.56 0.67
C LEU A 729 -14.31 -28.43 1.65
N PHE A 730 -13.29 -27.69 2.11
CA PHE A 730 -13.46 -26.56 3.02
C PHE A 730 -14.09 -25.35 2.35
N ALA A 731 -13.48 -24.86 1.27
CA ALA A 731 -13.87 -23.60 0.62
C ALA A 731 -15.28 -23.69 0.00
N GLY A 732 -15.70 -24.89 -0.42
CA GLY A 732 -16.98 -25.11 -1.07
C GLY A 732 -18.21 -25.06 -0.16
N TYR A 733 -18.07 -25.38 1.14
CA TYR A 733 -19.24 -25.46 2.03
C TYR A 733 -19.42 -24.28 2.99
N GLU A 734 -18.37 -23.83 3.68
CA GLU A 734 -18.55 -22.75 4.70
C GLU A 734 -19.05 -21.45 4.06
N THR A 735 -18.48 -21.08 2.92
CA THR A 735 -18.84 -19.83 2.22
C THR A 735 -20.29 -19.86 1.71
N THR A 736 -20.69 -20.95 1.08
CA THR A 736 -22.06 -21.15 0.56
C THR A 736 -23.08 -21.22 1.69
N ALA A 737 -22.80 -21.97 2.75
CA ALA A 737 -23.69 -22.12 3.90
C ALA A 737 -23.99 -20.79 4.61
N HIS A 738 -22.97 -19.95 4.80
CA HIS A 738 -23.14 -18.65 5.42
C HIS A 738 -23.83 -17.64 4.50
N SER A 739 -23.58 -17.72 3.18
CA SER A 739 -24.30 -16.90 2.19
C SER A 739 -25.79 -17.27 2.12
N LEU A 740 -26.12 -18.56 2.20
CA LEU A 740 -27.50 -19.04 2.31
C LEU A 740 -28.18 -18.56 3.60
N ALA A 741 -27.49 -18.69 4.75
CA ALA A 741 -28.03 -18.22 6.03
C ALA A 741 -28.30 -16.71 6.04
N ALA A 742 -27.40 -15.91 5.46
CA ALA A 742 -27.60 -14.48 5.28
C ALA A 742 -28.78 -14.18 4.34
N THR A 743 -28.92 -14.94 3.25
CA THR A 743 -30.04 -14.80 2.30
C THR A 743 -31.38 -15.02 3.01
N PHE A 744 -31.51 -16.11 3.77
CA PHE A 744 -32.74 -16.38 4.53
C PHE A 744 -33.01 -15.34 5.62
N ALA A 745 -31.98 -14.88 6.33
CA ALA A 745 -32.14 -13.84 7.34
C ALA A 745 -32.69 -12.53 6.74
N LEU A 746 -32.15 -12.12 5.60
CA LEU A 746 -32.61 -10.94 4.86
C LEU A 746 -34.02 -11.14 4.31
N LEU A 747 -34.35 -12.31 3.76
CA LEU A 747 -35.71 -12.60 3.29
C LEU A 747 -36.75 -12.67 4.42
N ALA A 748 -36.35 -13.13 5.61
CA ALA A 748 -37.20 -13.10 6.81
C ALA A 748 -37.45 -11.65 7.27
N ALA A 749 -36.42 -10.80 7.17
CA ALA A 749 -36.52 -9.38 7.46
C ALA A 749 -37.31 -8.61 6.40
N HIS A 750 -37.37 -9.08 5.15
CA HIS A 750 -37.93 -8.39 3.99
C HIS A 750 -39.01 -9.25 3.30
N PRO A 751 -40.21 -9.39 3.90
CA PRO A 751 -41.27 -10.24 3.36
C PRO A 751 -41.70 -9.83 1.96
N GLU A 752 -41.63 -8.54 1.61
CA GLU A 752 -41.94 -8.03 0.27
C GLU A 752 -41.03 -8.62 -0.82
N ALA A 753 -39.72 -8.72 -0.55
CA ALA A 753 -38.76 -9.33 -1.46
C ALA A 753 -38.99 -10.84 -1.55
N GLN A 754 -39.33 -11.47 -0.43
CA GLN A 754 -39.64 -12.90 -0.38
C GLN A 754 -40.87 -13.27 -1.22
N GLU A 755 -41.94 -12.48 -1.14
CA GLU A 755 -43.14 -12.72 -1.96
C GLU A 755 -42.87 -12.45 -3.45
N ASP A 756 -42.00 -11.50 -3.79
CA ASP A 756 -41.63 -11.27 -5.18
C ASP A 756 -40.84 -12.43 -5.79
N VAL A 757 -39.90 -13.00 -5.02
CA VAL A 757 -39.17 -14.23 -5.40
C VAL A 757 -40.13 -15.42 -5.49
N HIS A 758 -41.03 -15.59 -4.52
CA HIS A 758 -42.00 -16.68 -4.53
C HIS A 758 -42.88 -16.64 -5.77
N ARG A 759 -43.38 -15.46 -6.17
CA ARG A 759 -44.16 -15.31 -7.41
C ARG A 759 -43.39 -15.79 -8.65
N GLN A 760 -42.12 -15.39 -8.79
CA GLN A 760 -41.29 -15.89 -9.91
C GLN A 760 -41.14 -17.40 -9.88
N ILE A 761 -40.89 -18.00 -8.71
CA ILE A 761 -40.75 -19.45 -8.58
C ILE A 761 -42.04 -20.14 -9.05
N MET A 762 -43.20 -19.61 -8.66
CA MET A 762 -44.50 -20.16 -9.08
C MET A 762 -44.75 -19.99 -10.58
N ASP A 763 -44.35 -18.86 -11.17
CA ASP A 763 -44.52 -18.60 -12.61
C ASP A 763 -43.63 -19.51 -13.49
N VAL A 764 -42.40 -19.81 -13.04
CA VAL A 764 -41.40 -20.60 -13.80
C VAL A 764 -41.56 -22.10 -13.56
N VAL A 765 -41.72 -22.50 -12.30
CA VAL A 765 -41.67 -23.91 -11.87
C VAL A 765 -43.07 -24.48 -11.61
N GLY A 766 -43.94 -23.68 -10.98
CA GLY A 766 -45.26 -24.12 -10.52
C GLY A 766 -45.20 -25.14 -9.37
N CYS A 767 -46.31 -25.84 -9.14
CA CYS A 767 -46.44 -26.88 -8.11
C CYS A 767 -46.33 -28.31 -8.63
N ASP A 768 -46.48 -28.52 -9.94
CA ASP A 768 -46.65 -29.86 -10.53
C ASP A 768 -45.33 -30.59 -10.83
N ARG A 769 -44.20 -29.90 -10.69
CA ARG A 769 -42.87 -30.45 -10.93
C ARG A 769 -41.84 -29.82 -10.01
N ASP A 770 -40.73 -30.53 -9.86
CA ASP A 770 -39.53 -29.96 -9.28
C ASP A 770 -38.74 -29.11 -10.28
N PRO A 771 -37.98 -28.12 -9.76
CA PRO A 771 -37.14 -27.25 -10.57
C PRO A 771 -36.00 -28.07 -11.19
N ARG A 772 -35.60 -27.72 -12.41
CA ARG A 772 -34.56 -28.39 -13.22
C ARG A 772 -33.46 -27.39 -13.55
N VAL A 773 -32.24 -27.86 -13.80
CA VAL A 773 -31.09 -26.97 -14.09
C VAL A 773 -31.32 -26.01 -15.26
N GLY A 774 -32.21 -26.36 -16.20
CA GLY A 774 -32.64 -25.48 -17.29
C GLY A 774 -33.38 -24.22 -16.83
N ASP A 775 -34.06 -24.27 -15.68
CA ASP A 775 -34.81 -23.15 -15.10
C ASP A 775 -33.87 -22.06 -14.52
N TYR A 776 -32.58 -22.36 -14.34
CA TYR A 776 -31.61 -21.47 -13.67
C TYR A 776 -31.66 -20.02 -14.19
N HIS A 777 -31.75 -19.84 -15.51
CA HIS A 777 -31.70 -18.51 -16.12
C HIS A 777 -33.01 -17.73 -16.00
N GLU A 778 -34.13 -18.41 -15.74
CA GLU A 778 -35.45 -17.80 -15.53
C GLU A 778 -35.72 -17.48 -14.05
N LEU A 779 -34.88 -18.01 -13.15
CA LEU A 779 -34.92 -17.80 -11.70
C LEU A 779 -33.95 -16.68 -11.26
N ASP A 780 -33.88 -15.60 -12.03
CA ASP A 780 -32.95 -14.50 -11.79
C ASP A 780 -33.20 -13.76 -10.47
N LYS A 781 -34.46 -13.61 -10.01
CA LYS A 781 -34.75 -12.99 -8.70
C LYS A 781 -34.23 -13.84 -7.55
N VAL A 782 -34.26 -15.17 -7.67
CA VAL A 782 -33.65 -16.09 -6.70
C VAL A 782 -32.13 -15.87 -6.64
N LEU A 783 -31.50 -15.71 -7.80
CA LEU A 783 -30.07 -15.43 -7.87
C LEU A 783 -29.73 -14.02 -7.34
N ASN A 784 -30.58 -13.03 -7.61
CA ASN A 784 -30.40 -11.64 -7.18
C ASN A 784 -30.48 -11.48 -5.67
N VAL A 785 -31.39 -12.18 -4.98
CA VAL A 785 -31.42 -12.15 -3.51
C VAL A 785 -30.17 -12.80 -2.90
N PHE A 786 -29.65 -13.86 -3.53
CA PHE A 786 -28.41 -14.50 -3.10
C PHE A 786 -27.19 -13.59 -3.33
N TYR A 787 -27.11 -12.89 -4.47
CA TYR A 787 -26.04 -11.93 -4.71
C TYR A 787 -26.12 -10.72 -3.79
N GLU A 788 -27.31 -10.19 -3.51
CA GLU A 788 -27.47 -9.07 -2.57
C GLU A 788 -27.10 -9.47 -1.14
N ALA A 789 -27.47 -10.68 -0.71
CA ALA A 789 -27.00 -11.20 0.57
C ALA A 789 -25.48 -11.37 0.61
N SER A 790 -24.88 -11.89 -0.46
CA SER A 790 -23.42 -12.05 -0.60
C SER A 790 -22.68 -10.71 -0.69
N ARG A 791 -23.35 -9.65 -1.17
CA ARG A 791 -22.86 -8.27 -1.17
C ARG A 791 -22.82 -7.72 0.25
N MET A 792 -23.93 -7.85 0.98
CA MET A 792 -24.08 -7.33 2.33
C MET A 792 -23.24 -8.10 3.37
N PHE A 793 -23.06 -9.42 3.16
CA PHE A 793 -22.30 -10.32 4.03
C PHE A 793 -21.29 -11.13 3.20
N PRO A 794 -20.21 -10.49 2.70
CA PRO A 794 -19.26 -11.17 1.83
C PRO A 794 -18.43 -12.16 2.64
N ALA A 795 -18.66 -13.46 2.43
CA ALA A 795 -17.95 -14.53 3.16
C ALA A 795 -16.41 -14.38 3.04
N SER A 796 -15.92 -14.02 1.86
CA SER A 796 -14.55 -13.55 1.65
C SER A 796 -14.46 -12.05 1.91
N PHE A 797 -14.30 -11.65 3.18
CA PHE A 797 -14.36 -10.26 3.62
C PHE A 797 -13.09 -9.45 3.32
N ALA A 798 -11.93 -10.09 3.22
CA ALA A 798 -10.68 -9.43 2.90
C ALA A 798 -9.73 -10.36 2.13
N SER A 799 -8.89 -9.78 1.28
CA SER A 799 -7.88 -10.52 0.53
C SER A 799 -6.55 -9.77 0.52
N THR A 800 -5.52 -10.38 1.09
CA THR A 800 -4.17 -9.79 1.16
C THR A 800 -3.31 -10.20 -0.05
N ARG A 801 -2.54 -9.24 -0.58
CA ARG A 801 -1.44 -9.47 -1.52
C ARG A 801 -0.17 -8.81 -1.02
N VAL A 802 0.96 -9.29 -1.50
CA VAL A 802 2.30 -8.79 -1.19
C VAL A 802 3.00 -8.47 -2.50
N ALA A 803 3.64 -7.31 -2.57
CA ALA A 803 4.44 -6.91 -3.72
C ALA A 803 5.67 -7.83 -3.83
N ALA A 804 5.81 -8.55 -4.95
CA ALA A 804 6.95 -9.44 -5.23
C ALA A 804 8.21 -8.66 -5.62
N GLU A 805 8.03 -7.43 -6.07
CA GLU A 805 9.02 -6.44 -6.49
C GLU A 805 8.51 -5.04 -6.11
N ASP A 806 9.25 -3.99 -6.44
CA ASP A 806 8.75 -2.62 -6.26
C ASP A 806 7.65 -2.37 -7.30
N VAL A 807 6.47 -1.95 -6.87
CA VAL A 807 5.29 -1.79 -7.73
C VAL A 807 4.73 -0.38 -7.62
N GLU A 808 4.40 0.21 -8.77
CA GLU A 808 3.62 1.45 -8.82
C GLU A 808 2.12 1.13 -8.85
N LEU A 809 1.38 1.70 -7.91
CA LEU A 809 -0.08 1.63 -7.85
C LEU A 809 -0.65 3.00 -8.20
N LYS A 810 -1.50 3.04 -9.23
CA LYS A 810 -2.31 4.23 -9.51
C LYS A 810 -3.52 4.20 -8.61
N VAL A 811 -3.68 5.24 -7.80
CA VAL A 811 -4.82 5.41 -6.89
C VAL A 811 -5.50 6.74 -7.20
N PRO A 812 -6.81 6.87 -7.02
CA PRO A 812 -7.46 8.18 -7.10
C PRO A 812 -6.83 9.17 -6.11
N ALA A 813 -6.49 10.38 -6.57
CA ALA A 813 -5.84 11.41 -5.76
C ALA A 813 -6.75 11.92 -4.62
N ALA A 814 -8.04 12.01 -4.91
CA ALA A 814 -9.11 12.22 -3.95
C ALA A 814 -10.40 11.52 -4.42
N PHE A 815 -11.38 11.38 -3.52
CA PHE A 815 -12.70 10.84 -3.83
C PHE A 815 -13.31 11.53 -5.07
N ASP A 816 -13.68 10.74 -6.09
CA ASP A 816 -14.29 11.21 -7.34
C ASP A 816 -13.59 12.35 -8.10
N SER A 817 -12.31 12.60 -7.84
CA SER A 817 -11.54 13.68 -8.49
C SER A 817 -11.25 13.48 -9.98
N GLY A 818 -11.29 12.23 -10.47
CA GLY A 818 -10.85 11.87 -11.82
C GLY A 818 -9.33 11.96 -12.05
N GLU A 819 -8.57 12.42 -11.05
CA GLU A 819 -7.11 12.49 -11.07
C GLU A 819 -6.50 11.30 -10.33
N HIS A 820 -5.34 10.82 -10.79
CA HIS A 820 -4.61 9.72 -10.17
C HIS A 820 -3.31 10.19 -9.50
N ALA A 821 -3.12 9.75 -8.26
CA ALA A 821 -1.85 9.74 -7.57
C ALA A 821 -1.16 8.38 -7.79
N THR A 822 0.17 8.37 -7.68
CA THR A 822 0.96 7.14 -7.76
C THR A 822 1.52 6.82 -6.38
N ILE A 823 1.21 5.63 -5.88
CA ILE A 823 1.85 5.05 -4.70
C ILE A 823 2.96 4.13 -5.18
N VAL A 824 4.17 4.31 -4.68
CA VAL A 824 5.24 3.33 -4.86
C VAL A 824 5.19 2.36 -3.68
N ALA A 825 4.90 1.09 -3.95
CA ALA A 825 4.89 0.03 -2.96
C ALA A 825 6.19 -0.78 -3.09
N PRO A 826 7.17 -0.63 -2.17
CA PRO A 826 8.39 -1.42 -2.20
C PRO A 826 8.10 -2.93 -2.14
N LYS A 827 9.04 -3.75 -2.63
CA LYS A 827 8.99 -5.20 -2.48
C LYS A 827 8.71 -5.62 -1.04
N GLY A 828 7.77 -6.53 -0.86
CA GLY A 828 7.34 -7.02 0.46
C GLY A 828 6.22 -6.21 1.11
N THR A 829 5.83 -5.08 0.52
CA THR A 829 4.68 -4.29 0.97
C THR A 829 3.39 -5.07 0.78
N SER A 830 2.54 -5.08 1.80
CA SER A 830 1.24 -5.73 1.75
C SER A 830 0.15 -4.76 1.33
N ILE A 831 -0.82 -5.24 0.54
CA ILE A 831 -2.09 -4.56 0.27
C ILE A 831 -3.23 -5.49 0.65
N VAL A 832 -4.20 -4.96 1.37
CA VAL A 832 -5.42 -5.63 1.81
C VAL A 832 -6.58 -5.07 1.00
N ILE A 833 -7.27 -5.94 0.29
CA ILE A 833 -8.52 -5.62 -0.38
C ILE A 833 -9.62 -5.77 0.66
N ASP A 834 -10.24 -4.65 1.03
CA ASP A 834 -11.37 -4.61 1.96
C ASP A 834 -12.67 -4.83 1.20
N ALA A 835 -13.05 -6.10 1.07
CA ALA A 835 -14.27 -6.46 0.35
C ALA A 835 -15.51 -5.96 1.09
N VAL A 836 -15.49 -5.80 2.42
CA VAL A 836 -16.63 -5.25 3.15
C VAL A 836 -16.81 -3.79 2.80
N ALA A 837 -15.77 -2.96 2.95
CA ALA A 837 -15.87 -1.54 2.65
C ALA A 837 -16.24 -1.27 1.18
N LEU A 838 -15.68 -2.04 0.23
CA LEU A 838 -16.05 -1.95 -1.19
C LEU A 838 -17.56 -2.13 -1.40
N GLN A 839 -18.15 -3.13 -0.73
CA GLN A 839 -19.58 -3.47 -0.87
C GLN A 839 -20.52 -2.46 -0.23
N TYR A 840 -20.00 -1.63 0.68
CA TYR A 840 -20.75 -0.58 1.35
C TYR A 840 -20.39 0.83 0.85
N SER A 841 -19.62 0.93 -0.24
CA SER A 841 -19.18 2.21 -0.78
C SER A 841 -20.31 2.93 -1.51
N PRO A 842 -20.59 4.21 -1.17
CA PRO A 842 -21.57 5.02 -1.87
C PRO A 842 -21.17 5.31 -3.32
N ARG A 843 -19.88 5.16 -3.65
CA ARG A 843 -19.35 5.30 -5.02
C ARG A 843 -19.96 4.28 -5.99
N TYR A 844 -20.20 3.05 -5.52
CA TYR A 844 -20.71 1.96 -6.36
C TYR A 844 -22.18 1.64 -6.09
N TYR A 845 -22.73 2.08 -4.95
CA TYR A 845 -24.09 1.78 -4.51
C TYR A 845 -24.79 3.03 -3.96
N SER A 846 -25.96 3.39 -4.50
CA SER A 846 -26.73 4.56 -4.04
C SER A 846 -27.19 4.48 -2.58
N ASP A 847 -27.51 3.27 -2.09
CA ASP A 847 -27.96 3.02 -0.71
C ASP A 847 -27.35 1.69 -0.21
N PRO A 848 -26.05 1.70 0.12
CA PRO A 848 -25.27 0.47 0.34
C PRO A 848 -25.77 -0.39 1.51
N THR A 849 -26.50 0.22 2.46
CA THR A 849 -27.01 -0.46 3.66
C THR A 849 -28.38 -1.10 3.46
N GLN A 850 -29.11 -0.74 2.39
CA GLN A 850 -30.43 -1.29 2.12
C GLN A 850 -30.32 -2.62 1.35
N PHE A 851 -31.12 -3.61 1.76
CA PHE A 851 -31.29 -4.85 1.02
C PHE A 851 -32.14 -4.58 -0.24
N ASN A 852 -31.48 -4.55 -1.40
CA ASN A 852 -32.15 -4.30 -2.68
C ASN A 852 -31.68 -5.29 -3.76
N PRO A 853 -32.39 -6.42 -3.92
CA PRO A 853 -32.08 -7.43 -4.94
C PRO A 853 -32.16 -6.90 -6.38
N SER A 854 -33.03 -5.92 -6.66
CA SER A 854 -33.17 -5.36 -8.02
C SER A 854 -31.93 -4.60 -8.50
N ARG A 855 -30.92 -4.36 -7.64
CA ARG A 855 -29.61 -3.83 -8.05
C ARG A 855 -28.90 -4.71 -9.08
N TRP A 856 -29.24 -5.99 -9.10
CA TRP A 856 -28.65 -7.02 -9.95
C TRP A 856 -29.43 -7.25 -11.25
N GLU A 857 -30.55 -6.54 -11.46
CA GLU A 857 -31.26 -6.52 -12.74
C GLU A 857 -30.49 -5.68 -13.78
N GLY A 858 -30.41 -6.14 -15.03
CA GLY A 858 -29.73 -5.43 -16.13
C GLY A 858 -28.24 -5.72 -16.25
N ASP A 859 -27.43 -4.69 -16.58
CA ASP A 859 -26.02 -4.84 -16.94
C ASP A 859 -25.20 -5.61 -15.90
N ASN A 860 -24.25 -6.42 -16.39
CA ASN A 860 -23.53 -7.49 -15.71
C ASN A 860 -22.61 -6.99 -14.57
N LYS A 861 -23.19 -6.54 -13.46
CA LYS A 861 -22.51 -6.05 -12.25
C LYS A 861 -21.88 -7.13 -11.40
N VAL A 862 -21.87 -8.38 -11.84
CA VAL A 862 -21.46 -9.49 -10.99
C VAL A 862 -19.98 -9.45 -10.60
N GLU A 863 -19.16 -8.67 -11.32
CA GLU A 863 -17.78 -8.36 -10.94
C GLU A 863 -17.68 -7.56 -9.64
N LEU A 864 -18.74 -6.82 -9.29
CA LEU A 864 -18.84 -6.10 -8.03
C LEU A 864 -19.14 -7.03 -6.85
N VAL A 865 -19.51 -8.30 -7.06
CA VAL A 865 -19.66 -9.28 -5.97
C VAL A 865 -18.27 -9.76 -5.52
N ALA A 866 -17.58 -8.89 -4.79
CA ALA A 866 -16.23 -9.08 -4.26
C ALA A 866 -16.03 -10.39 -3.48
N GLY A 867 -17.11 -10.99 -2.95
CA GLY A 867 -17.08 -12.31 -2.30
C GLY A 867 -16.55 -13.44 -3.20
N PHE A 868 -16.58 -13.28 -4.53
CA PHE A 868 -16.01 -14.25 -5.48
C PHE A 868 -14.64 -13.85 -6.05
N SER A 869 -14.06 -12.74 -5.60
CA SER A 869 -12.80 -12.16 -6.15
C SER A 869 -12.91 -11.78 -7.63
N TYR A 870 -11.87 -11.12 -8.14
CA TYR A 870 -11.75 -10.66 -9.53
C TYR A 870 -10.55 -11.30 -10.27
N GLY A 871 -10.57 -11.23 -11.60
CA GLY A 871 -9.45 -11.59 -12.48
C GLY A 871 -9.23 -13.09 -12.67
N PRO A 872 -8.07 -13.50 -13.22
CA PRO A 872 -7.75 -14.92 -13.47
C PRO A 872 -7.77 -15.80 -12.21
N ARG A 873 -7.66 -15.17 -11.02
CA ARG A 873 -7.67 -15.81 -9.70
C ARG A 873 -9.06 -15.81 -9.04
N ASN A 874 -10.12 -15.49 -9.79
CA ASN A 874 -11.49 -15.54 -9.28
C ASN A 874 -11.89 -16.94 -8.77
N CYS A 875 -12.95 -16.96 -7.96
CA CYS A 875 -13.47 -18.18 -7.34
C CYS A 875 -13.88 -19.20 -8.40
N LEU A 876 -13.19 -20.34 -8.41
CA LEU A 876 -13.47 -21.45 -9.33
C LEU A 876 -14.85 -22.08 -9.08
N GLY A 877 -15.28 -22.10 -7.82
CA GLY A 877 -16.57 -22.67 -7.38
C GLY A 877 -17.76 -21.73 -7.52
N ARG A 878 -17.62 -20.55 -8.14
CA ARG A 878 -18.71 -19.56 -8.19
C ARG A 878 -19.99 -20.10 -8.83
N ARG A 879 -19.87 -20.78 -9.97
CA ARG A 879 -21.05 -21.34 -10.66
C ARG A 879 -21.61 -22.55 -9.91
N PHE A 880 -20.77 -23.33 -9.22
CA PHE A 880 -21.21 -24.39 -8.32
C PHE A 880 -22.09 -23.82 -7.20
N ALA A 881 -21.57 -22.85 -6.44
CA ALA A 881 -22.26 -22.26 -5.29
C ALA A 881 -23.58 -21.57 -5.68
N THR A 882 -23.60 -20.84 -6.80
CA THR A 882 -24.84 -20.20 -7.28
C THR A 882 -25.84 -21.20 -7.82
N THR A 883 -25.41 -22.33 -8.39
CA THR A 883 -26.32 -23.41 -8.83
C THR A 883 -26.96 -24.10 -7.63
N GLU A 884 -26.16 -24.43 -6.62
CA GLU A 884 -26.65 -24.97 -5.34
C GLU A 884 -27.64 -24.00 -4.68
N ALA A 885 -27.26 -22.73 -4.57
CA ALA A 885 -28.09 -21.74 -3.91
C ALA A 885 -29.44 -21.54 -4.63
N VAL A 886 -29.44 -21.39 -5.96
CA VAL A 886 -30.68 -21.23 -6.73
C VAL A 886 -31.57 -22.46 -6.60
N ALA A 887 -31.02 -23.68 -6.75
CA ALA A 887 -31.81 -24.91 -6.61
C ALA A 887 -32.45 -25.01 -5.20
N PHE A 888 -31.65 -24.80 -4.15
CA PHE A 888 -32.12 -24.94 -2.77
C PHE A 888 -33.12 -23.85 -2.37
N LEU A 889 -32.82 -22.58 -2.65
CA LEU A 889 -33.72 -21.46 -2.35
C LEU A 889 -35.03 -21.60 -3.11
N THR A 890 -35.01 -22.09 -4.35
CA THR A 890 -36.23 -22.35 -5.13
C THR A 890 -37.12 -23.37 -4.44
N MET A 891 -36.57 -24.54 -4.07
CA MET A 891 -37.33 -25.57 -3.35
C MET A 891 -37.88 -25.05 -2.02
N TRP A 892 -37.03 -24.40 -1.23
CA TRP A 892 -37.39 -23.94 0.11
C TRP A 892 -38.45 -22.84 0.07
N LEU A 893 -38.29 -21.82 -0.78
CA LEU A 893 -39.19 -20.67 -0.87
C LEU A 893 -40.49 -20.99 -1.65
N ARG A 894 -40.50 -22.06 -2.45
CA ARG A 894 -41.75 -22.63 -3.00
C ARG A 894 -42.63 -23.17 -1.87
N ASP A 895 -42.04 -23.98 -0.99
CA ASP A 895 -42.79 -24.74 0.00
C ASP A 895 -43.06 -23.96 1.30
N TRP A 896 -42.16 -23.04 1.67
CA TRP A 896 -42.16 -22.36 2.96
C TRP A 896 -42.10 -20.85 2.83
N LYS A 897 -42.85 -20.19 3.70
CA LYS A 897 -42.67 -18.79 4.04
C LYS A 897 -41.73 -18.71 5.24
N VAL A 898 -40.69 -17.87 5.14
CA VAL A 898 -39.65 -17.69 6.16
C VAL A 898 -39.96 -16.42 6.96
N GLU A 899 -40.09 -16.56 8.28
CA GLU A 899 -40.49 -15.48 9.19
C GLU A 899 -39.50 -15.39 10.37
N PRO A 900 -39.26 -14.20 10.95
CA PRO A 900 -38.46 -14.08 12.16
C PRO A 900 -39.04 -14.88 13.33
N LEU A 901 -38.22 -15.69 14.00
CA LEU A 901 -38.60 -16.31 15.27
C LEU A 901 -38.23 -15.37 16.42
N LEU A 902 -39.24 -14.68 16.97
CA LEU A 902 -39.08 -13.66 18.00
C LEU A 902 -39.10 -14.25 19.40
N GLU A 903 -38.21 -13.77 20.26
CA GLU A 903 -38.27 -14.01 21.70
C GLU A 903 -39.44 -13.22 22.35
N LYS A 904 -39.82 -13.61 23.57
CA LYS A 904 -40.95 -12.96 24.27
C LYS A 904 -40.63 -11.48 24.54
N GLY A 905 -41.36 -10.59 23.86
CA GLY A 905 -41.20 -9.14 23.99
C GLY A 905 -40.19 -8.53 23.01
N GLU A 906 -39.58 -9.33 22.15
CA GLU A 906 -38.67 -8.88 21.08
C GLU A 906 -39.46 -8.32 19.89
N THR A 907 -39.06 -7.15 19.38
CA THR A 907 -39.62 -6.61 18.13
C THR A 907 -38.88 -7.17 16.91
N ILE A 908 -39.47 -7.04 15.71
CA ILE A 908 -38.79 -7.43 14.46
C ILE A 908 -37.49 -6.63 14.28
N GLU A 909 -37.44 -5.37 14.72
CA GLU A 909 -36.25 -4.54 14.61
C GLU A 909 -35.15 -4.99 15.58
N ASP A 910 -35.51 -5.39 16.80
CA ASP A 910 -34.57 -5.99 17.76
C ASP A 910 -33.98 -7.29 17.18
N TRP A 911 -34.82 -8.13 16.58
CA TRP A 911 -34.40 -9.36 15.90
C TRP A 911 -33.43 -9.04 14.74
N ARG A 912 -33.74 -8.04 13.91
CA ARG A 912 -32.87 -7.59 12.81
C ARG A 912 -31.51 -7.15 13.32
N LEU A 913 -31.45 -6.29 14.34
CA LEU A 913 -30.18 -5.81 14.91
C LEU A 913 -29.37 -6.95 15.54
N LYS A 914 -30.04 -7.95 16.13
CA LYS A 914 -29.41 -9.13 16.71
C LYS A 914 -28.82 -10.07 15.65
N VAL A 915 -29.58 -10.30 14.58
CA VAL A 915 -29.28 -11.31 13.56
C VAL A 915 -28.41 -10.76 12.43
N LEU A 916 -28.69 -9.57 11.93
CA LEU A 916 -27.96 -8.91 10.82
C LEU A 916 -26.62 -8.28 11.28
N ASP A 917 -25.89 -9.01 12.12
CA ASP A 917 -24.55 -8.67 12.60
C ASP A 917 -23.59 -9.81 12.27
N ALA A 918 -22.30 -9.49 12.11
CA ALA A 918 -21.31 -10.45 11.65
C ALA A 918 -20.58 -11.15 12.80
N ARG A 919 -20.16 -12.37 12.50
CA ARG A 919 -19.23 -13.17 13.29
C ARG A 919 -18.10 -13.62 12.37
N PHE A 920 -16.86 -13.49 12.84
CA PHE A 920 -15.69 -13.85 12.06
C PHE A 920 -15.15 -15.22 12.46
N PHE A 921 -14.87 -16.03 11.45
CA PHE A 921 -14.05 -17.23 11.50
C PHE A 921 -12.87 -17.03 10.53
N LEU A 922 -12.48 -18.06 9.75
CA LEU A 922 -11.67 -17.87 8.54
C LEU A 922 -12.43 -17.08 7.45
N VAL A 923 -13.76 -17.07 7.54
CA VAL A 923 -14.70 -16.35 6.68
C VAL A 923 -15.59 -15.43 7.53
N LEU A 924 -16.25 -14.48 6.88
CA LEU A 924 -17.31 -13.69 7.50
C LEU A 924 -18.62 -14.47 7.44
N ALA A 925 -19.27 -14.59 8.60
CA ALA A 925 -20.56 -15.24 8.76
C ALA A 925 -21.56 -14.27 9.41
N ILE A 926 -22.84 -14.53 9.22
CA ILE A 926 -23.91 -13.90 10.00
C ILE A 926 -24.07 -14.60 11.36
N LYS A 927 -24.52 -13.87 12.39
CA LYS A 927 -24.89 -14.46 13.69
C LYS A 927 -26.03 -15.47 13.55
N ASP A 928 -26.23 -16.30 14.57
CA ASP A 928 -27.25 -17.36 14.59
C ASP A 928 -28.63 -16.80 14.18
N VAL A 929 -29.28 -17.45 13.21
CA VAL A 929 -30.52 -16.98 12.57
C VAL A 929 -31.70 -17.83 13.07
N PRO A 930 -32.49 -17.34 14.06
CA PRO A 930 -33.70 -18.01 14.50
C PRO A 930 -34.87 -17.63 13.59
N ILE A 931 -35.46 -18.61 12.91
CA ILE A 931 -36.58 -18.43 11.98
C ILE A 931 -37.73 -19.39 12.27
N ARG A 932 -38.92 -18.97 11.85
CA ARG A 932 -40.12 -19.79 11.75
C ARG A 932 -40.42 -20.02 10.27
N LEU A 933 -40.69 -21.26 9.91
CA LEU A 933 -41.23 -21.63 8.61
C LEU A 933 -42.73 -21.82 8.73
N THR A 934 -43.49 -21.21 7.84
CA THR A 934 -44.93 -21.41 7.69
C THR A 934 -45.18 -22.00 6.31
N ARG A 935 -45.83 -23.17 6.24
CA ARG A 935 -46.03 -23.87 4.96
C ARG A 935 -46.91 -23.04 4.02
N ARG A 936 -46.47 -22.83 2.79
CA ARG A 936 -47.24 -22.12 1.78
C ARG A 936 -48.37 -23.04 1.28
N THR A 937 -49.58 -22.50 1.21
CA THR A 937 -50.72 -23.19 0.61
C THR A 937 -50.56 -23.18 -0.90
N LEU A 938 -50.41 -24.37 -1.50
CA LEU A 938 -50.45 -24.57 -2.94
C LEU A 938 -51.89 -24.24 -3.38
N VAL A 939 -52.09 -23.08 -4.04
CA VAL A 939 -53.38 -22.68 -4.63
C VAL A 939 -53.35 -22.98 -6.11
#